data_AF-A0A293M6H1-F1
#
_entry.id   AF-A0A293M6H1-F1
#
_cell.length_a   1.000
_cell.length_b   1.000
_cell.length_c   1.000
_cell.angle_alpha   90.00
_cell.angle_beta   90.00
_cell.angle_gamma   90.00
#
_symmetry.space_group_name_H-M   'P 1'
#
loop_
_entity.id
_entity.type
_entity.pdbx_description
1 polymer ?
#
loop_
_entity_poly.entity_id
_entity_poly.type
_entity_poly.pdbx_seq_one_letter_code
_entity_poly.pdbx_strand_id
1 'polypeptide(L)'
;METHAMVPLDGRAWCVSEVGGDTAPVSLCTITTGAGALVPSEPPAVVAQHMQRPRKFVLISASGCHVVEKPRPVDQLRQLLIDCGGPKSDMVRTFFQFHGEAQACASCLILACSPSLAEVKIKEWAIQAICLYGGEPKRPFHTPAVPVTSQLGTASTTFNPQGAPIFASTPMHGQNAPLRQLDPITPFSPITPHHVFTWKTQGQQAPIMAQQLATPAGSTAAETVFSGRHDGCYLYYSRLVRPLWTLNLVTNLPNRHQSVQEDVLVSGVSAEDLGEYLSNLTAFKKFLEENMNYLCSQHGDGGMTAGTRNVTQEAAQLQEQLRKRANAEAVAQERTSLLQLQQLVSHTCEVLGLWRVLCDHQFRTVASCLAPDAKQRLCAGLTLRDLLLVDRSLTSALAGSLVKSYLEDNAATEAITSRLREVCPTSFRSEDATFARAHEMLLAARSTTSREERERLLSDALNLCKQVGPMLQLPAVCSLLRSCGHPSGVIELCLSTASRLDPQDVALHYYHRGEPMEDERGRRAFAAREECYRLIREMLSEARGALQTGPCVPKDPGSPAPTQPANDNVGLYDRLLMQALRSTDELFHVTLYGWLCDTQQADTLLEFRGPFLEVFLERRASAQNASLSSADLLWKYYERTGNRSAAARVLVRLADRHGGDLTLARRLEYLARAVVCVTSSELRTASAAREGDFLHQLEEKMEVARLQLQVQDAIRRRHDWPGMAEVVARLDAELLDVTRLYADYADLYDLAECKLAIIRAAGYDDPILIETLWQGVVDREIRENTSHSPGHAALVQRLQTLVREYATSEKFLPLQFLVGLLEQKGCQLGMEPGWPVELFMQAGVCLSHLRDAYHNTYWAKDPAWAGRNLHLLQAIAKLIDAIIKNPSAAGGSPSERRRLTNRCLDDVTGYLIDLESIGGGNADVIVITEKFKTLRCRLEQLLAS
;
A
#
# COMPACT_ATOMS: atom_id res chain seq x y z
N MET A 1 -23.05 -66.42 0.98
CA MET A 1 -23.10 -67.69 0.23
C MET A 1 -21.70 -68.28 0.20
N GLU A 2 -21.57 -69.60 0.29
CA GLU A 2 -20.30 -70.30 0.22
C GLU A 2 -20.24 -71.14 -1.07
N THR A 3 -19.26 -70.85 -1.92
CA THR A 3 -19.05 -71.55 -3.20
C THR A 3 -18.16 -72.77 -2.99
N HIS A 4 -18.65 -73.94 -3.38
CA HIS A 4 -17.94 -75.21 -3.26
C HIS A 4 -17.62 -75.78 -4.65
N ALA A 5 -16.41 -76.30 -4.83
CA ALA A 5 -15.98 -76.98 -6.04
C ALA A 5 -15.21 -78.25 -5.66
N MET A 6 -15.49 -79.35 -6.34
CA MET A 6 -14.84 -80.65 -6.09
C MET A 6 -13.62 -80.79 -7.00
N VAL A 7 -12.44 -80.93 -6.40
CA VAL A 7 -11.20 -81.27 -7.12
C VAL A 7 -10.93 -82.77 -6.88
N PRO A 8 -10.90 -83.62 -7.92
CA PRO A 8 -10.53 -85.02 -7.74
C PRO A 8 -9.04 -85.12 -7.35
N LEU A 9 -8.75 -85.96 -6.36
CA LEU A 9 -7.40 -86.30 -5.92
C LEU A 9 -7.23 -87.82 -6.03
N ASP A 10 -6.06 -88.25 -6.51
CA ASP A 10 -5.73 -89.67 -6.66
C ASP A 10 -5.32 -90.29 -5.31
N GLY A 11 -6.29 -90.37 -4.39
CA GLY A 11 -6.15 -90.97 -3.06
C GLY A 11 -6.40 -90.02 -1.89
N ARG A 12 -6.03 -90.46 -0.68
CA ARG A 12 -6.20 -89.66 0.56
C ARG A 12 -5.20 -88.51 0.58
N ALA A 13 -5.68 -87.28 0.79
CA ALA A 13 -4.84 -86.14 1.16
C ALA A 13 -4.28 -86.33 2.58
N TRP A 14 -2.96 -86.20 2.74
CA TRP A 14 -2.24 -86.37 4.01
C TRP A 14 -2.04 -85.04 4.74
N CYS A 15 -1.79 -83.95 4.01
CA CYS A 15 -1.73 -82.60 4.55
C CYS A 15 -2.14 -81.57 3.51
N VAL A 16 -2.52 -80.38 4.00
CA VAL A 16 -2.80 -79.17 3.21
C VAL A 16 -2.07 -78.01 3.88
N SER A 17 -1.36 -77.18 3.11
CA SER A 17 -0.68 -75.99 3.60
C SER A 17 -0.70 -74.86 2.56
N GLU A 18 -0.58 -73.60 3.00
CA GLU A 18 -0.48 -72.44 2.12
C GLU A 18 0.97 -72.13 1.75
N VAL A 19 1.23 -71.83 0.48
CA VAL A 19 2.56 -71.48 -0.03
C VAL A 19 2.89 -70.04 0.35
N GLY A 20 3.94 -69.86 1.16
CA GLY A 20 4.49 -68.53 1.47
C GLY A 20 3.92 -67.87 2.73
N GLY A 21 3.46 -68.64 3.71
CA GLY A 21 2.85 -68.12 4.95
C GLY A 21 3.73 -67.25 5.87
N ASP A 22 5.03 -67.09 5.58
CA ASP A 22 5.98 -66.26 6.36
C ASP A 22 6.06 -64.79 5.91
N THR A 23 5.09 -64.29 5.12
CA THR A 23 5.04 -62.86 4.78
C THR A 23 4.62 -61.99 5.97
N ALA A 24 5.13 -60.75 6.00
CA ALA A 24 4.86 -59.74 7.03
C ALA A 24 3.37 -59.59 7.41
N PRO A 25 3.06 -59.21 8.66
CA PRO A 25 1.68 -59.25 9.20
C PRO A 25 0.71 -58.42 8.35
N VAL A 26 -0.28 -59.12 7.78
CA VAL A 26 -1.36 -58.51 7.00
C VAL A 26 -2.20 -57.62 7.91
N SER A 27 -2.35 -56.35 7.55
CA SER A 27 -3.17 -55.40 8.32
C SER A 27 -4.63 -55.85 8.37
N LEU A 28 -5.03 -56.37 9.52
CA LEU A 28 -6.41 -56.82 9.78
C LEU A 28 -7.36 -55.61 9.73
N CYS A 29 -8.51 -55.79 9.08
CA CYS A 29 -9.62 -54.86 9.15
C CYS A 29 -10.60 -55.29 10.26
N THR A 30 -11.23 -54.31 10.91
CA THR A 30 -12.22 -54.58 11.95
C THR A 30 -13.59 -54.75 11.32
N ILE A 31 -14.19 -55.94 11.45
CA ILE A 31 -15.55 -56.22 10.99
C ILE A 31 -16.51 -56.18 12.18
N THR A 32 -17.57 -55.39 12.08
CA THR A 32 -18.68 -55.42 13.03
C THR A 32 -19.55 -56.64 12.72
N THR A 33 -19.55 -57.63 13.61
CA THR A 33 -20.45 -58.78 13.51
C THR A 33 -21.91 -58.35 13.73
N GLY A 34 -22.87 -59.18 13.34
CA GLY A 34 -24.32 -58.90 13.53
C GLY A 34 -24.76 -58.74 14.99
N ALA A 35 -23.89 -59.03 15.96
CA ALA A 35 -24.10 -58.80 17.40
C ALA A 35 -23.40 -57.51 17.91
N GLY A 36 -22.87 -56.66 17.02
CA GLY A 36 -22.17 -55.42 17.36
C GLY A 36 -20.70 -55.60 17.79
N ALA A 37 -20.22 -56.84 17.94
CA ALA A 37 -18.83 -57.10 18.32
C ALA A 37 -17.86 -56.85 17.15
N LEU A 38 -16.81 -56.07 17.43
CA LEU A 38 -15.75 -55.71 16.50
C LEU A 38 -14.66 -56.80 16.48
N VAL A 39 -14.50 -57.49 15.35
CA VAL A 39 -13.57 -58.62 15.20
C VAL A 39 -12.49 -58.30 14.16
N PRO A 40 -11.19 -58.45 14.46
CA PRO A 40 -10.11 -58.37 13.48
C PRO A 40 -10.23 -59.49 12.43
N SER A 41 -10.17 -59.14 11.15
CA SER A 41 -10.32 -60.08 10.03
C SER A 41 -9.46 -59.66 8.83
N GLU A 42 -9.13 -60.59 7.93
CA GLU A 42 -8.46 -60.26 6.67
C GLU A 42 -9.33 -59.31 5.81
N PRO A 43 -8.74 -58.36 5.07
CA PRO A 43 -9.50 -57.51 4.15
C PRO A 43 -10.17 -58.37 3.06
N PRO A 44 -11.44 -58.09 2.67
CA PRO A 44 -12.12 -58.86 1.65
C PRO A 44 -11.34 -58.92 0.33
N ALA A 45 -11.32 -60.10 -0.32
CA ALA A 45 -10.51 -60.34 -1.52
C ALA A 45 -10.75 -59.31 -2.64
N VAL A 46 -11.99 -58.85 -2.83
CA VAL A 46 -12.35 -57.79 -3.80
C VAL A 46 -11.59 -56.47 -3.58
N VAL A 47 -11.17 -56.19 -2.34
CA VAL A 47 -10.39 -55.00 -1.98
C VAL A 47 -8.89 -55.20 -2.21
N ALA A 48 -8.34 -56.38 -1.88
CA ALA A 48 -6.89 -56.62 -1.86
C ALA A 48 -6.32 -57.30 -3.14
N GLN A 49 -7.18 -57.87 -4.00
CA GLN A 49 -6.83 -58.63 -5.21
C GLN A 49 -5.89 -57.93 -6.23
N HIS A 50 -5.74 -56.61 -6.12
CA HIS A 50 -4.95 -55.80 -7.05
C HIS A 50 -3.44 -55.79 -6.71
N MET A 51 -3.05 -55.91 -5.43
CA MET A 51 -1.65 -56.11 -5.01
C MET A 51 -1.36 -57.56 -4.60
N GLN A 52 -2.36 -58.30 -4.11
CA GLN A 52 -2.16 -59.67 -3.66
C GLN A 52 -2.14 -60.66 -4.83
N ARG A 53 -1.13 -61.54 -4.87
CA ARG A 53 -1.07 -62.71 -5.75
C ARG A 53 -2.18 -63.73 -5.39
N PRO A 54 -2.63 -64.60 -6.31
CA PRO A 54 -3.57 -65.67 -5.96
C PRO A 54 -2.95 -66.59 -4.90
N ARG A 55 -3.71 -66.88 -3.84
CA ARG A 55 -3.31 -67.77 -2.73
C ARG A 55 -3.16 -69.19 -3.27
N LYS A 56 -2.05 -69.85 -2.96
CA LYS A 56 -1.75 -71.21 -3.44
C LYS A 56 -1.68 -72.18 -2.27
N PHE A 57 -2.35 -73.31 -2.40
CA PHE A 57 -2.39 -74.37 -1.40
C PHE A 57 -1.73 -75.62 -1.96
N VAL A 58 -0.83 -76.22 -1.19
CA VAL A 58 -0.21 -77.51 -1.49
C VAL A 58 -0.99 -78.59 -0.76
N LEU A 59 -1.48 -79.58 -1.50
CA LEU A 59 -2.06 -80.81 -0.97
C LEU A 59 -1.12 -81.96 -1.30
N ILE A 60 -0.67 -82.69 -0.28
CA ILE A 60 0.15 -83.90 -0.48
C ILE A 60 -0.76 -85.11 -0.43
N SER A 61 -0.72 -85.95 -1.47
CA SER A 61 -1.41 -87.22 -1.58
C SER A 61 -0.39 -88.37 -1.65
N ALA A 62 -0.87 -89.61 -1.66
CA ALA A 62 -0.02 -90.78 -1.88
C ALA A 62 0.56 -90.86 -3.32
N SER A 63 -0.03 -90.14 -4.27
CA SER A 63 0.39 -90.11 -5.68
C SER A 63 1.27 -88.91 -6.04
N GLY A 64 1.24 -87.83 -5.26
CA GLY A 64 2.12 -86.68 -5.48
C GLY A 64 1.74 -85.40 -4.72
N CYS A 65 2.23 -84.29 -5.26
CA CYS A 65 2.02 -82.94 -4.73
C CYS A 65 1.09 -82.17 -5.69
N HIS A 66 -0.09 -81.78 -5.21
CA HIS A 66 -1.05 -80.99 -5.97
C HIS A 66 -1.01 -79.54 -5.50
N VAL A 67 -0.76 -78.60 -6.41
CA VAL A 67 -0.84 -77.15 -6.12
C VAL A 67 -2.18 -76.63 -6.61
N VAL A 68 -3.03 -76.17 -5.69
CA VAL A 68 -4.35 -75.60 -5.98
C VAL A 68 -4.30 -74.09 -5.75
N GLU A 69 -4.58 -73.32 -6.79
CA GLU A 69 -4.66 -71.86 -6.69
C GLU A 69 -6.10 -71.41 -6.44
N LYS A 70 -6.31 -70.53 -5.46
CA LYS A 70 -7.60 -69.90 -5.20
C LYS A 70 -7.75 -68.68 -6.12
N PRO A 71 -8.61 -68.73 -7.15
CA PRO A 71 -8.71 -67.64 -8.12
C PRO A 71 -9.36 -66.41 -7.47
N ARG A 72 -8.73 -65.24 -7.64
CA ARG A 72 -9.28 -63.94 -7.21
C ARG A 72 -10.48 -63.58 -8.12
N PRO A 73 -11.39 -62.68 -7.70
CA PRO A 73 -12.50 -62.23 -8.54
C PRO A 73 -12.04 -61.72 -9.93
N VAL A 74 -10.90 -61.04 -10.00
CA VAL A 74 -10.25 -60.63 -11.26
C VAL A 74 -9.77 -61.81 -12.13
N ASP A 75 -9.30 -62.90 -11.53
CA ASP A 75 -8.86 -64.09 -12.27
C ASP A 75 -10.08 -64.85 -12.82
N GLN A 76 -11.17 -64.91 -12.05
CA GLN A 76 -12.46 -65.48 -12.48
C GLN A 76 -13.03 -64.68 -13.66
N LEU A 77 -13.04 -63.34 -13.56
CA LEU A 77 -13.42 -62.46 -14.66
C LEU A 77 -12.55 -62.65 -15.90
N ARG A 78 -11.22 -62.81 -15.74
CA ARG A 78 -10.31 -63.08 -16.86
C ARG A 78 -10.68 -64.37 -17.59
N GLN A 79 -10.94 -65.46 -16.86
CA GLN A 79 -11.34 -66.73 -17.48
C GLN A 79 -12.72 -66.61 -18.15
N LEU A 80 -13.70 -65.99 -17.50
CA LEU A 80 -15.02 -65.75 -18.10
C LEU A 80 -14.93 -64.98 -19.43
N LEU A 81 -14.06 -63.97 -19.54
CA LEU A 81 -13.85 -63.23 -20.80
C LEU A 81 -13.20 -64.09 -21.90
N ILE A 82 -12.30 -65.01 -21.53
CA ILE A 82 -11.64 -65.96 -22.44
C ILE A 82 -12.65 -67.01 -22.92
N ASP A 83 -13.29 -67.72 -21.99
CA ASP A 83 -14.23 -68.82 -22.25
C ASP A 83 -15.44 -68.35 -23.07
N CYS A 84 -15.90 -67.11 -22.85
CA CYS A 84 -17.01 -66.51 -23.59
C CYS A 84 -16.60 -65.83 -24.90
N GLY A 85 -15.30 -65.73 -25.21
CA GLY A 85 -14.80 -65.04 -26.40
C GLY A 85 -15.10 -63.53 -26.44
N GLY A 86 -15.28 -62.89 -25.28
CA GLY A 86 -15.57 -61.45 -25.16
C GLY A 86 -16.65 -61.09 -24.13
N PRO A 87 -16.97 -59.78 -23.99
CA PRO A 87 -17.78 -59.26 -22.89
C PRO A 87 -19.29 -59.41 -23.08
N LYS A 88 -19.79 -59.72 -24.28
CA LYS A 88 -21.24 -59.72 -24.59
C LYS A 88 -22.03 -60.92 -24.04
N SER A 89 -21.36 -61.87 -23.39
CA SER A 89 -21.98 -63.07 -22.81
C SER A 89 -22.79 -62.76 -21.54
N ASP A 90 -23.90 -63.47 -21.37
CA ASP A 90 -24.75 -63.38 -20.18
C ASP A 90 -23.99 -63.75 -18.90
N MET A 91 -22.97 -64.63 -18.97
CA MET A 91 -22.13 -64.98 -17.81
C MET A 91 -21.33 -63.76 -17.29
N VAL A 92 -20.86 -62.91 -18.19
CA VAL A 92 -20.19 -61.65 -17.83
C VAL A 92 -21.19 -60.67 -17.22
N ARG A 93 -22.43 -60.61 -17.75
CA ARG A 93 -23.50 -59.80 -17.15
C ARG A 93 -23.86 -60.29 -15.74
N THR A 94 -23.95 -61.60 -15.52
CA THR A 94 -24.20 -62.20 -14.20
C THR A 94 -23.08 -61.88 -13.21
N PHE A 95 -21.82 -61.82 -13.64
CA PHE A 95 -20.71 -61.35 -12.80
C PHE A 95 -20.91 -59.90 -12.32
N PHE A 96 -21.34 -58.99 -13.20
CA PHE A 96 -21.67 -57.61 -12.84
C PHE A 96 -22.89 -57.51 -11.89
N GLN A 97 -23.91 -58.35 -12.09
CA GLN A 97 -25.07 -58.43 -11.18
C GLN A 97 -24.71 -58.99 -9.80
N PHE A 98 -23.81 -59.98 -9.74
CA PHE A 98 -23.41 -60.64 -8.49
C PHE A 98 -22.48 -59.77 -7.63
N HIS A 99 -21.51 -59.09 -8.23
CA HIS A 99 -20.57 -58.22 -7.51
C HIS A 99 -21.04 -56.77 -7.37
N GLY A 100 -22.00 -56.34 -8.19
CA GLY A 100 -22.41 -54.94 -8.35
C GLY A 100 -21.52 -54.18 -9.34
N GLU A 101 -22.13 -53.24 -10.07
CA GLU A 101 -21.51 -52.54 -11.21
C GLU A 101 -20.14 -51.93 -10.87
N ALA A 102 -20.03 -51.24 -9.73
CA ALA A 102 -18.79 -50.59 -9.29
C ALA A 102 -17.65 -51.58 -8.97
N GLN A 103 -17.95 -52.74 -8.35
CA GLN A 103 -16.94 -53.75 -8.02
C GLN A 103 -16.47 -54.53 -9.24
N ALA A 104 -17.38 -54.81 -10.17
CA ALA A 104 -17.06 -55.42 -11.44
C ALA A 104 -16.25 -54.47 -12.34
N CYS A 105 -16.61 -53.19 -12.41
CA CYS A 105 -15.79 -52.16 -13.07
C CYS A 105 -14.38 -52.06 -12.45
N ALA A 106 -14.26 -51.99 -11.12
CA ALA A 106 -12.96 -51.98 -10.46
C ALA A 106 -12.12 -53.24 -10.76
N SER A 107 -12.76 -54.40 -10.95
CA SER A 107 -12.06 -55.64 -11.34
C SER A 107 -11.65 -55.64 -12.81
N CYS A 108 -12.45 -55.06 -13.71
CA CYS A 108 -12.08 -54.82 -15.10
C CYS A 108 -10.89 -53.86 -15.23
N LEU A 109 -10.82 -52.82 -14.39
CA LEU A 109 -9.71 -51.86 -14.38
C LEU A 109 -8.36 -52.51 -14.04
N ILE A 110 -8.34 -53.52 -13.16
CA ILE A 110 -7.12 -54.31 -12.88
C ILE A 110 -6.63 -55.01 -14.15
N LEU A 111 -7.52 -55.59 -14.96
CA LEU A 111 -7.16 -56.23 -16.23
C LEU A 111 -6.70 -55.21 -17.28
N ALA A 112 -7.42 -54.10 -17.42
CA ALA A 112 -7.09 -53.04 -18.38
C ALA A 112 -5.73 -52.38 -18.10
N CYS A 113 -5.42 -52.09 -16.82
CA CYS A 113 -4.20 -51.41 -16.40
C CYS A 113 -2.99 -52.36 -16.21
N SER A 114 -3.19 -53.69 -16.24
CA SER A 114 -2.12 -54.65 -15.97
C SER A 114 -0.96 -54.58 -16.98
N PRO A 115 0.30 -54.41 -16.56
CA PRO A 115 1.45 -54.43 -17.47
C PRO A 115 1.84 -55.85 -17.92
N SER A 116 1.42 -56.89 -17.20
CA SER A 116 1.84 -58.29 -17.42
C SER A 116 0.94 -59.10 -18.35
N LEU A 117 -0.20 -58.54 -18.78
CA LEU A 117 -1.09 -59.16 -19.76
C LEU A 117 -0.53 -59.05 -21.18
N ALA A 118 0.09 -60.14 -21.66
CA ALA A 118 0.61 -60.27 -23.03
C ALA A 118 -0.49 -60.20 -24.12
N GLU A 119 -1.74 -60.45 -23.76
CA GLU A 119 -2.89 -60.46 -24.67
C GLU A 119 -3.66 -59.14 -24.63
N VAL A 120 -3.40 -58.25 -25.60
CA VAL A 120 -4.07 -56.95 -25.76
C VAL A 120 -5.61 -57.08 -25.77
N LYS A 121 -6.13 -58.15 -26.39
CA LYS A 121 -7.58 -58.44 -26.49
C LYS A 121 -8.30 -58.49 -25.15
N ILE A 122 -7.65 -59.01 -24.10
CA ILE A 122 -8.27 -59.08 -22.76
C ILE A 122 -8.48 -57.68 -22.17
N LYS A 123 -7.56 -56.73 -22.46
CA LYS A 123 -7.70 -55.33 -22.05
C LYS A 123 -8.85 -54.65 -22.78
N GLU A 124 -8.94 -54.85 -24.09
CA GLU A 124 -10.05 -54.35 -24.92
C GLU A 124 -11.40 -54.89 -24.45
N TRP A 125 -11.50 -56.19 -24.17
CA TRP A 125 -12.71 -56.81 -23.64
C TRP A 125 -13.08 -56.30 -22.24
N ALA A 126 -12.10 -56.03 -21.37
CA ALA A 126 -12.34 -55.42 -20.06
C ALA A 126 -12.85 -53.96 -20.19
N ILE A 127 -12.28 -53.16 -21.09
CA ILE A 127 -12.74 -51.80 -21.40
C ILE A 127 -14.18 -51.83 -21.94
N GLN A 128 -14.46 -52.73 -22.87
CA GLN A 128 -15.81 -52.92 -23.42
C GLN A 128 -16.81 -53.39 -22.35
N ALA A 129 -16.41 -54.26 -21.42
CA ALA A 129 -17.27 -54.68 -20.30
C ALA A 129 -17.64 -53.51 -19.37
N ILE A 130 -16.67 -52.63 -19.05
CA ILE A 130 -16.93 -51.40 -18.28
C ILE A 130 -17.96 -50.52 -19.01
N CYS A 131 -17.83 -50.34 -20.31
CA CYS A 131 -18.75 -49.52 -21.11
C CYS A 131 -20.15 -50.12 -21.22
N LEU A 132 -20.26 -51.45 -21.33
CA LEU A 132 -21.53 -52.16 -21.53
C LEU A 132 -22.33 -52.37 -20.25
N TYR A 133 -21.68 -52.56 -19.09
CA TYR A 133 -22.34 -52.98 -17.85
C TYR A 133 -22.05 -52.10 -16.63
N GLY A 134 -21.25 -51.03 -16.77
CA GLY A 134 -20.93 -50.12 -15.68
C GLY A 134 -22.01 -49.07 -15.35
N GLY A 135 -23.21 -49.19 -15.92
CA GLY A 135 -24.34 -48.28 -15.64
C GLY A 135 -24.19 -46.87 -16.21
N GLU A 136 -25.14 -46.00 -15.88
CA GLU A 136 -25.21 -44.60 -16.31
C GLU A 136 -25.57 -43.68 -15.12
N PRO A 137 -25.05 -42.44 -15.07
CA PRO A 137 -25.35 -41.50 -13.99
C PRO A 137 -26.82 -41.09 -14.03
N LYS A 138 -27.45 -40.97 -12.85
CA LYS A 138 -28.88 -40.72 -12.70
C LYS A 138 -29.12 -39.68 -11.62
N ARG A 139 -29.94 -38.68 -11.93
CA ARG A 139 -30.46 -37.75 -10.91
C ARG A 139 -31.86 -38.20 -10.50
N PRO A 140 -32.15 -38.43 -9.20
CA PRO A 140 -33.47 -38.85 -8.76
C PRO A 140 -34.48 -37.73 -9.00
N PHE A 141 -35.43 -37.98 -9.91
CA PHE A 141 -36.47 -37.02 -10.27
C PHE A 141 -37.68 -37.18 -9.34
N HIS A 142 -37.75 -36.35 -8.30
CA HIS A 142 -38.95 -36.26 -7.47
C HIS A 142 -40.06 -35.53 -8.24
N THR A 143 -41.01 -36.28 -8.79
CA THR A 143 -42.30 -35.70 -9.18
C THR A 143 -42.99 -35.19 -7.92
N PRO A 144 -43.43 -33.91 -7.86
CA PRO A 144 -44.32 -33.47 -6.79
C PRO A 144 -45.61 -34.29 -6.89
N ALA A 145 -45.91 -35.07 -5.85
CA ALA A 145 -47.13 -35.86 -5.80
C ALA A 145 -48.33 -34.90 -5.70
N VAL A 146 -49.09 -34.77 -6.79
CA VAL A 146 -50.41 -34.15 -6.75
C VAL A 146 -51.28 -35.01 -5.83
N PRO A 147 -51.94 -34.45 -4.81
CA PRO A 147 -52.79 -35.23 -3.91
C PRO A 147 -54.03 -35.71 -4.67
N VAL A 148 -54.02 -36.97 -5.09
CA VAL A 148 -55.18 -37.61 -5.70
C VAL A 148 -56.21 -37.88 -4.60
N THR A 149 -57.35 -37.19 -4.68
CA THR A 149 -58.48 -37.39 -3.78
C THR A 149 -58.97 -38.84 -3.83
N SER A 150 -59.17 -39.46 -2.68
CA SER A 150 -59.51 -40.88 -2.54
C SER A 150 -60.87 -41.24 -3.15
N GLN A 151 -60.90 -42.18 -4.10
CA GLN A 151 -62.08 -43.03 -4.38
C GLN A 151 -61.71 -44.50 -4.60
N LEU A 152 -62.72 -45.34 -4.36
CA LEU A 152 -62.71 -46.75 -3.97
C LEU A 152 -62.33 -47.76 -5.09
N GLY A 153 -61.65 -48.86 -4.71
CA GLY A 153 -61.55 -50.12 -5.48
C GLY A 153 -60.46 -50.15 -6.57
N THR A 154 -59.84 -51.29 -6.92
CA THR A 154 -59.95 -52.69 -6.44
C THR A 154 -58.57 -53.35 -6.45
N ALA A 155 -58.38 -54.42 -5.68
CA ALA A 155 -57.09 -55.10 -5.57
C ALA A 155 -56.79 -56.03 -6.76
N SER A 156 -55.55 -56.01 -7.25
CA SER A 156 -54.96 -57.13 -8.01
C SER A 156 -53.48 -57.29 -7.62
N THR A 157 -53.17 -58.43 -7.03
CA THR A 157 -51.86 -58.79 -6.48
C THR A 157 -50.84 -59.14 -7.56
N THR A 158 -49.58 -58.73 -7.39
CA THR A 158 -48.43 -59.46 -7.93
C THR A 158 -47.40 -59.72 -6.84
N PHE A 159 -46.92 -60.94 -6.80
CA PHE A 159 -46.14 -61.56 -5.73
C PHE A 159 -44.64 -61.27 -5.91
N ASN A 160 -43.89 -60.97 -4.84
CA ASN A 160 -42.42 -61.00 -4.88
C ASN A 160 -41.86 -61.46 -3.51
N PRO A 161 -41.15 -62.59 -3.42
CA PRO A 161 -40.67 -63.13 -2.15
C PRO A 161 -39.27 -62.65 -1.75
N GLN A 162 -39.14 -62.24 -0.48
CA GLN A 162 -37.98 -62.38 0.42
C GLN A 162 -36.58 -61.89 -0.01
N GLY A 163 -36.03 -60.93 0.76
CA GLY A 163 -34.60 -60.58 0.76
C GLY A 163 -34.32 -59.20 1.35
N ALA A 164 -34.20 -59.09 2.68
CA ALA A 164 -34.10 -57.79 3.37
C ALA A 164 -32.70 -57.14 3.27
N PRO A 165 -32.60 -55.80 3.16
CA PRO A 165 -31.36 -55.06 3.38
C PRO A 165 -31.14 -54.78 4.88
N ILE A 166 -29.90 -54.88 5.36
CA ILE A 166 -29.53 -54.46 6.72
C ILE A 166 -29.00 -53.03 6.67
N PHE A 167 -29.71 -52.13 7.37
CA PHE A 167 -29.30 -50.74 7.58
C PHE A 167 -28.16 -50.65 8.61
N ALA A 168 -27.26 -49.67 8.40
CA ALA A 168 -26.43 -49.14 9.48
C ALA A 168 -27.15 -47.94 10.12
N SER A 169 -27.40 -48.00 11.43
CA SER A 169 -28.14 -46.98 12.16
C SER A 169 -27.28 -46.35 13.26
N THR A 170 -27.19 -45.03 13.27
CA THR A 170 -26.69 -44.24 14.41
C THR A 170 -27.89 -43.71 15.19
N PRO A 171 -28.03 -43.95 16.52
CA PRO A 171 -29.22 -43.56 17.28
C PRO A 171 -29.12 -42.17 17.95
N MET A 172 -30.25 -41.48 18.17
CA MET A 172 -30.35 -40.25 18.99
C MET A 172 -31.77 -39.98 19.53
N HIS A 173 -31.86 -39.25 20.66
CA HIS A 173 -33.05 -38.92 21.52
C HIS A 173 -33.58 -40.09 22.38
N GLY A 174 -34.04 -39.98 23.65
CA GLY A 174 -34.22 -38.92 24.67
C GLY A 174 -35.16 -39.47 25.80
N GLN A 175 -35.47 -38.87 26.97
CA GLN A 175 -35.09 -37.67 27.75
C GLN A 175 -35.50 -37.89 29.26
N ASN A 176 -34.78 -37.38 30.29
CA ASN A 176 -35.33 -36.84 31.56
C ASN A 176 -34.26 -36.28 32.55
N ALA A 177 -34.68 -35.35 33.44
CA ALA A 177 -33.87 -34.35 34.18
C ALA A 177 -33.39 -34.81 35.61
N PRO A 178 -32.72 -34.00 36.50
CA PRO A 178 -32.40 -32.55 36.43
C PRO A 178 -31.01 -32.03 36.97
N LEU A 179 -30.72 -30.76 36.62
CA LEU A 179 -29.96 -29.72 37.36
C LEU A 179 -28.60 -30.02 38.07
N ARG A 180 -27.50 -29.45 37.55
CA ARG A 180 -26.75 -28.35 38.24
C ARG A 180 -25.74 -27.59 37.36
N GLN A 181 -25.58 -26.30 37.69
CA GLN A 181 -24.86 -25.21 37.03
C GLN A 181 -23.35 -25.43 36.78
N LEU A 182 -22.82 -24.89 35.65
CA LEU A 182 -21.94 -23.69 35.64
C LEU A 182 -21.46 -23.34 34.20
N ASP A 183 -21.74 -22.10 33.78
CA ASP A 183 -21.20 -21.39 32.60
C ASP A 183 -19.96 -20.53 33.00
N PRO A 184 -19.29 -19.77 32.10
CA PRO A 184 -18.90 -20.03 30.71
C PRO A 184 -17.43 -19.60 30.39
N ILE A 185 -16.79 -20.16 29.34
CA ILE A 185 -15.76 -19.43 28.56
C ILE A 185 -15.87 -19.79 27.06
N THR A 186 -16.04 -18.78 26.22
CA THR A 186 -15.78 -18.74 24.77
C THR A 186 -15.00 -17.44 24.49
N PRO A 187 -14.42 -17.17 23.27
CA PRO A 187 -14.51 -17.91 22.01
C PRO A 187 -13.15 -18.16 21.32
N PHE A 188 -13.15 -18.85 20.17
CA PHE A 188 -12.44 -18.39 18.95
C PHE A 188 -12.93 -19.17 17.71
N SER A 189 -13.34 -18.44 16.67
CA SER A 189 -13.68 -19.01 15.35
C SER A 189 -12.46 -18.90 14.42
N PRO A 190 -12.17 -19.91 13.58
CA PRO A 190 -11.16 -19.78 12.53
C PRO A 190 -11.69 -19.02 11.30
N ILE A 191 -10.79 -18.27 10.69
CA ILE A 191 -11.01 -17.32 9.59
C ILE A 191 -10.89 -18.02 8.21
N THR A 192 -11.60 -17.50 7.22
CA THR A 192 -11.49 -17.89 5.80
C THR A 192 -10.12 -17.56 5.19
N PRO A 193 -9.41 -18.50 4.54
CA PRO A 193 -8.20 -18.18 3.78
C PRO A 193 -8.54 -17.63 2.38
N HIS A 194 -7.74 -16.65 1.95
CA HIS A 194 -7.85 -15.93 0.68
C HIS A 194 -7.03 -16.57 -0.45
N HIS A 195 -7.50 -16.35 -1.69
CA HIS A 195 -6.76 -16.34 -2.97
C HIS A 195 -5.97 -17.58 -3.45
N VAL A 196 -6.49 -18.24 -4.49
CA VAL A 196 -5.69 -18.82 -5.59
C VAL A 196 -6.22 -18.29 -6.92
N PHE A 197 -5.32 -17.80 -7.77
CA PHE A 197 -5.66 -17.35 -9.13
C PHE A 197 -5.94 -18.53 -10.05
N THR A 198 -7.01 -18.45 -10.86
CA THR A 198 -7.20 -19.30 -12.04
C THR A 198 -7.55 -18.44 -13.25
N TRP A 199 -6.93 -18.75 -14.38
CA TRP A 199 -7.02 -17.98 -15.62
C TRP A 199 -8.38 -18.24 -16.30
N LYS A 200 -9.14 -17.19 -16.58
CA LYS A 200 -10.31 -17.27 -17.46
C LYS A 200 -9.94 -16.77 -18.85
N THR A 201 -9.99 -17.66 -19.84
CA THR A 201 -9.99 -17.29 -21.26
C THR A 201 -11.24 -16.48 -21.58
N GLN A 202 -11.04 -15.35 -22.25
CA GLN A 202 -12.09 -14.40 -22.60
C GLN A 202 -12.60 -14.72 -24.02
N GLY A 203 -13.90 -14.95 -24.18
CA GLY A 203 -14.49 -15.23 -25.48
C GLY A 203 -16.02 -15.33 -25.44
N GLN A 204 -16.67 -14.41 -26.17
CA GLN A 204 -18.11 -14.31 -26.45
C GLN A 204 -19.01 -13.77 -25.32
N GLN A 205 -19.42 -12.51 -25.52
CA GLN A 205 -20.58 -11.89 -24.89
C GLN A 205 -21.85 -12.22 -25.69
N ALA A 206 -22.92 -12.59 -24.99
CA ALA A 206 -24.31 -12.45 -25.45
C ALA A 206 -25.15 -11.95 -24.26
N PRO A 207 -26.21 -11.15 -24.47
CA PRO A 207 -26.66 -10.19 -23.47
C PRO A 207 -27.54 -10.79 -22.36
N ILE A 208 -27.41 -10.21 -21.16
CA ILE A 208 -28.31 -10.43 -20.04
C ILE A 208 -29.57 -9.58 -20.26
N MET A 209 -30.72 -10.21 -20.51
CA MET A 209 -32.03 -9.62 -20.17
C MET A 209 -33.16 -10.67 -20.16
N ALA A 210 -33.51 -11.21 -18.99
CA ALA A 210 -34.90 -11.58 -18.63
C ALA A 210 -35.01 -12.11 -17.18
N GLN A 211 -35.94 -11.51 -16.44
CA GLN A 211 -36.75 -12.12 -15.37
C GLN A 211 -36.05 -12.66 -14.11
N GLN A 212 -35.94 -11.75 -13.14
CA GLN A 212 -36.23 -12.06 -11.74
C GLN A 212 -37.63 -12.70 -11.62
N LEU A 213 -37.75 -13.86 -10.98
CA LEU A 213 -38.98 -14.22 -10.25
C LEU A 213 -38.70 -15.29 -9.17
N ALA A 214 -39.10 -14.97 -7.94
CA ALA A 214 -39.29 -15.84 -6.77
C ALA A 214 -38.44 -17.12 -6.61
N THR A 215 -37.42 -17.05 -5.75
CA THR A 215 -36.88 -18.24 -5.05
C THR A 215 -37.73 -18.59 -3.83
N PRO A 216 -38.32 -19.80 -3.74
CA PRO A 216 -38.62 -20.41 -2.46
C PRO A 216 -37.35 -21.07 -1.91
N ALA A 217 -36.94 -20.69 -0.70
CA ALA A 217 -35.87 -21.40 0.01
C ALA A 217 -36.37 -22.78 0.46
N GLY A 218 -35.51 -23.81 0.35
CA GLY A 218 -35.79 -25.13 0.92
C GLY A 218 -36.13 -26.24 -0.08
N SER A 219 -35.20 -26.56 -0.99
CA SER A 219 -35.05 -27.94 -1.47
C SER A 219 -33.62 -28.39 -1.22
N THR A 220 -33.43 -29.49 -0.51
CA THR A 220 -32.14 -30.20 -0.50
C THR A 220 -31.78 -30.52 -1.94
N ALA A 221 -30.58 -30.13 -2.37
CA ALA A 221 -30.13 -30.40 -3.74
C ALA A 221 -30.10 -31.91 -3.94
N ALA A 222 -30.97 -32.44 -4.79
CA ALA A 222 -31.02 -33.88 -5.09
C ALA A 222 -29.64 -34.32 -5.62
N GLU A 223 -28.93 -35.11 -4.80
CA GLU A 223 -27.61 -35.62 -5.10
C GLU A 223 -27.66 -36.52 -6.34
N THR A 224 -26.69 -36.32 -7.23
CA THR A 224 -26.56 -37.14 -8.43
C THR A 224 -25.96 -38.48 -8.06
N VAL A 225 -26.62 -39.57 -8.46
CA VAL A 225 -26.08 -40.92 -8.35
C VAL A 225 -25.17 -41.15 -9.54
N PHE A 226 -23.87 -41.34 -9.28
CA PHE A 226 -22.88 -41.66 -10.30
C PHE A 226 -23.04 -43.11 -10.81
N SER A 227 -22.43 -43.40 -11.96
CA SER A 227 -22.41 -44.75 -12.54
C SER A 227 -21.41 -45.67 -11.83
N GLY A 228 -21.60 -46.99 -11.98
CA GLY A 228 -20.60 -47.98 -11.60
C GLY A 228 -19.25 -47.82 -12.33
N ARG A 229 -19.21 -47.17 -13.50
CA ARG A 229 -17.96 -46.78 -14.18
C ARG A 229 -17.17 -45.78 -13.34
N HIS A 230 -17.83 -44.70 -12.92
CA HIS A 230 -17.27 -43.68 -12.04
C HIS A 230 -16.80 -44.29 -10.71
N ASP A 231 -17.71 -44.97 -10.01
CA ASP A 231 -17.40 -45.53 -8.69
C ASP A 231 -16.34 -46.63 -8.76
N GLY A 232 -16.30 -47.40 -9.85
CA GLY A 232 -15.24 -48.36 -10.14
C GLY A 232 -13.85 -47.70 -10.25
N CYS A 233 -13.75 -46.54 -10.90
CA CYS A 233 -12.50 -45.77 -10.98
C CYS A 233 -12.05 -45.25 -9.60
N TYR A 234 -12.97 -44.71 -8.79
CA TYR A 234 -12.67 -44.27 -7.42
C TYR A 234 -12.30 -45.43 -6.49
N LEU A 235 -12.98 -46.58 -6.59
CA LEU A 235 -12.65 -47.80 -5.87
C LEU A 235 -11.27 -48.34 -6.28
N TYR A 236 -10.91 -48.28 -7.56
CA TYR A 236 -9.60 -48.72 -8.02
C TYR A 236 -8.48 -47.80 -7.54
N TYR A 237 -8.63 -46.48 -7.67
CA TYR A 237 -7.68 -45.51 -7.13
C TYR A 237 -7.47 -45.64 -5.61
N SER A 238 -8.57 -45.62 -4.84
CA SER A 238 -8.51 -45.71 -3.38
C SER A 238 -7.85 -47.01 -2.90
N ARG A 239 -8.00 -48.10 -3.65
CA ARG A 239 -7.30 -49.38 -3.42
C ARG A 239 -5.79 -49.25 -3.66
N LEU A 240 -5.38 -48.71 -4.80
CA LEU A 240 -3.96 -48.52 -5.16
C LEU A 240 -3.19 -47.72 -4.09
N VAL A 241 -3.78 -46.64 -3.57
CA VAL A 241 -3.12 -45.76 -2.58
C VAL A 241 -3.30 -46.21 -1.12
N ARG A 242 -4.23 -47.13 -0.84
CA ARG A 242 -4.60 -47.54 0.53
C ARG A 242 -3.41 -47.86 1.45
N PRO A 243 -2.36 -48.60 1.03
CA PRO A 243 -1.26 -48.94 1.93
C PRO A 243 -0.43 -47.73 2.39
N LEU A 244 -0.37 -46.69 1.56
CA LEU A 244 0.42 -45.48 1.82
C LEU A 244 -0.43 -44.32 2.39
N TRP A 245 -1.75 -44.35 2.20
CA TRP A 245 -2.65 -43.23 2.46
C TRP A 245 -2.57 -42.66 3.89
N THR A 246 -2.50 -43.55 4.89
CA THR A 246 -2.38 -43.22 6.31
C THR A 246 -1.05 -43.65 6.92
N LEU A 247 -0.06 -43.96 6.07
CA LEU A 247 1.28 -44.34 6.53
C LEU A 247 2.08 -43.07 6.83
N ASN A 248 2.76 -43.04 7.98
CA ASN A 248 3.71 -41.98 8.28
C ASN A 248 4.92 -42.12 7.35
N LEU A 249 5.12 -41.14 6.47
CA LEU A 249 6.19 -41.19 5.46
C LEU A 249 7.58 -40.94 6.06
N VAL A 250 7.66 -40.39 7.27
CA VAL A 250 8.90 -40.07 7.98
C VAL A 250 8.95 -40.81 9.32
N THR A 251 10.13 -41.32 9.65
CA THR A 251 10.45 -41.93 10.95
C THR A 251 11.64 -41.21 11.58
N ASN A 252 11.53 -40.92 12.88
CA ASN A 252 12.59 -40.27 13.64
C ASN A 252 13.45 -41.35 14.30
N LEU A 253 14.73 -41.42 13.93
CA LEU A 253 15.69 -42.32 14.56
C LEU A 253 16.51 -41.54 15.61
N PRO A 254 16.43 -41.91 16.91
CA PRO A 254 17.21 -41.26 17.94
C PRO A 254 18.70 -41.57 17.73
N ASN A 255 19.52 -40.52 17.61
CA ASN A 255 20.93 -40.67 17.28
C ASN A 255 21.70 -41.25 18.48
N ARG A 256 22.19 -42.49 18.35
CA ARG A 256 22.87 -43.21 19.45
C ARG A 256 24.33 -42.77 19.69
N HIS A 257 24.87 -41.86 18.90
CA HIS A 257 26.22 -41.30 19.10
C HIS A 257 26.20 -39.78 19.16
N GLN A 258 26.64 -39.25 20.32
CA GLN A 258 26.84 -37.84 20.69
C GLN A 258 25.56 -37.00 20.93
N SER A 259 25.54 -36.34 22.10
CA SER A 259 24.33 -35.91 22.80
C SER A 259 23.86 -34.47 22.50
N VAL A 260 24.09 -33.95 21.29
CA VAL A 260 23.73 -32.57 20.92
C VAL A 260 23.15 -32.44 19.49
N GLN A 261 23.23 -33.46 18.63
CA GLN A 261 22.62 -33.41 17.29
C GLN A 261 21.17 -33.91 17.28
N GLU A 262 20.34 -33.23 16.49
CA GLU A 262 18.90 -33.45 16.33
C GLU A 262 18.55 -34.86 15.81
N ASP A 263 17.30 -35.29 16.02
CA ASP A 263 16.78 -36.57 15.54
C ASP A 263 16.98 -36.73 14.02
N VAL A 264 17.45 -37.91 13.60
CA VAL A 264 17.73 -38.20 12.20
C VAL A 264 16.45 -38.64 11.51
N LEU A 265 15.95 -37.81 10.59
CA LEU A 265 14.75 -38.08 9.80
C LEU A 265 15.05 -39.06 8.66
N VAL A 266 14.28 -40.15 8.57
CA VAL A 266 14.43 -41.18 7.54
C VAL A 266 13.07 -41.50 6.91
N SER A 267 13.04 -41.71 5.59
CA SER A 267 11.83 -42.18 4.90
C SER A 267 11.37 -43.53 5.46
N GLY A 268 10.10 -43.63 5.82
CA GLY A 268 9.45 -44.87 6.25
C GLY A 268 9.12 -45.84 5.11
N VAL A 269 9.37 -45.44 3.85
CA VAL A 269 9.12 -46.23 2.63
C VAL A 269 10.38 -46.28 1.77
N SER A 270 10.67 -47.42 1.14
CA SER A 270 11.81 -47.58 0.24
C SER A 270 11.52 -47.03 -1.17
N ALA A 271 12.58 -46.71 -1.91
CA ALA A 271 12.47 -46.29 -3.32
C ALA A 271 11.98 -47.42 -4.25
N GLU A 272 12.25 -48.67 -3.88
CA GLU A 272 11.82 -49.87 -4.62
C GLU A 272 10.30 -50.08 -4.49
N ASP A 273 9.77 -50.05 -3.25
CA ASP A 273 8.34 -50.15 -2.98
C ASP A 273 7.56 -49.05 -3.72
N LEU A 274 8.03 -47.79 -3.59
CA LEU A 274 7.45 -46.64 -4.29
C LEU A 274 7.47 -46.82 -5.81
N GLY A 275 8.48 -47.52 -6.36
CA GLY A 275 8.55 -47.86 -7.77
C GLY A 275 7.40 -48.75 -8.25
N GLU A 276 6.97 -49.74 -7.45
CA GLU A 276 5.84 -50.61 -7.78
C GLU A 276 4.50 -49.85 -7.70
N TYR A 277 4.27 -49.07 -6.64
CA TYR A 277 3.07 -48.22 -6.52
C TYR A 277 2.98 -47.20 -7.66
N LEU A 278 4.09 -46.54 -8.01
CA LEU A 278 4.16 -45.59 -9.13
C LEU A 278 3.89 -46.24 -10.48
N SER A 279 4.39 -47.45 -10.72
CA SER A 279 4.14 -48.19 -11.97
C SER A 279 2.63 -48.43 -12.17
N ASN A 280 1.96 -48.94 -11.13
CA ASN A 280 0.52 -49.22 -11.15
C ASN A 280 -0.32 -47.93 -11.29
N LEU A 281 0.03 -46.86 -10.57
CA LEU A 281 -0.65 -45.56 -10.69
C LEU A 281 -0.42 -44.89 -12.06
N THR A 282 0.77 -45.02 -12.64
CA THR A 282 1.08 -44.49 -13.98
C THR A 282 0.33 -45.24 -15.07
N ALA A 283 0.18 -46.56 -14.94
CA ALA A 283 -0.67 -47.35 -15.83
C ALA A 283 -2.15 -46.91 -15.75
N PHE A 284 -2.66 -46.62 -14.54
CA PHE A 284 -4.00 -46.08 -14.37
C PHE A 284 -4.15 -44.64 -14.90
N LYS A 285 -3.16 -43.76 -14.70
CA LYS A 285 -3.12 -42.41 -15.27
C LYS A 285 -3.26 -42.46 -16.79
N LYS A 286 -2.43 -43.28 -17.45
CA LYS A 286 -2.45 -43.48 -18.89
C LYS A 286 -3.80 -44.04 -19.37
N PHE A 287 -4.35 -45.02 -18.66
CA PHE A 287 -5.68 -45.55 -18.93
C PHE A 287 -6.76 -44.45 -18.91
N LEU A 288 -6.75 -43.59 -17.89
CA LEU A 288 -7.69 -42.47 -17.78
C LEU A 288 -7.53 -41.49 -18.96
N GLU A 289 -6.29 -41.08 -19.26
CA GLU A 289 -5.96 -40.19 -20.39
C GLU A 289 -6.46 -40.73 -21.74
N GLU A 290 -6.26 -42.02 -22.01
CA GLU A 290 -6.67 -42.66 -23.27
C GLU A 290 -8.18 -42.96 -23.35
N ASN A 291 -8.86 -43.18 -22.22
CA ASN A 291 -10.24 -43.73 -22.20
C ASN A 291 -11.32 -42.82 -21.60
N MET A 292 -11.01 -41.57 -21.20
CA MET A 292 -11.99 -40.63 -20.64
C MET A 292 -13.27 -40.47 -21.49
N ASN A 293 -13.12 -40.41 -22.82
CA ASN A 293 -14.27 -40.25 -23.73
C ASN A 293 -15.19 -41.48 -23.74
N TYR A 294 -14.65 -42.69 -23.58
CA TYR A 294 -15.44 -43.92 -23.51
C TYR A 294 -16.16 -44.05 -22.16
N LEU A 295 -15.46 -43.73 -21.07
CA LEU A 295 -16.03 -43.74 -19.71
C LEU A 295 -17.21 -42.76 -19.59
N CYS A 296 -17.16 -41.60 -20.26
CA CYS A 296 -18.24 -40.62 -20.27
C CYS A 296 -19.31 -40.83 -21.37
N SER A 297 -19.23 -41.89 -22.18
CA SER A 297 -20.15 -42.09 -23.32
C SER A 297 -21.50 -42.68 -22.91
N GLN A 298 -22.59 -42.21 -23.52
CA GLN A 298 -23.92 -42.83 -23.42
C GLN A 298 -24.03 -43.99 -24.42
N HIS A 299 -23.49 -45.15 -24.06
CA HIS A 299 -23.60 -46.39 -24.82
C HIS A 299 -24.21 -47.53 -23.98
N GLY A 300 -25.16 -47.20 -23.11
CA GLY A 300 -26.20 -48.14 -22.66
C GLY A 300 -27.36 -48.15 -23.64
N ASP A 301 -27.83 -49.33 -24.05
CA ASP A 301 -29.01 -49.46 -24.90
C ASP A 301 -30.24 -48.86 -24.21
N GLY A 302 -31.00 -48.04 -24.94
CA GLY A 302 -32.08 -47.23 -24.40
C GLY A 302 -33.25 -48.08 -23.94
N GLY A 303 -33.25 -48.47 -22.66
CA GLY A 303 -34.26 -49.35 -22.06
C GLY A 303 -35.68 -48.94 -22.41
N MET A 304 -36.30 -49.73 -23.29
CA MET A 304 -37.60 -49.48 -23.90
C MET A 304 -38.70 -49.22 -22.86
N THR A 305 -39.08 -47.95 -22.67
CA THR A 305 -40.33 -47.62 -21.98
C THR A 305 -41.50 -47.84 -22.93
N ALA A 306 -42.29 -48.88 -22.66
CA ALA A 306 -43.48 -49.21 -23.43
C ALA A 306 -44.41 -47.99 -23.60
N GLY A 307 -44.83 -47.73 -24.84
CA GLY A 307 -45.58 -46.52 -25.17
C GLY A 307 -47.03 -46.56 -24.72
N THR A 308 -47.32 -46.07 -23.51
CA THR A 308 -48.66 -45.63 -23.13
C THR A 308 -48.99 -44.30 -23.84
N ARG A 309 -49.61 -44.41 -25.01
CA ARG A 309 -50.26 -43.28 -25.68
C ARG A 309 -51.41 -42.77 -24.81
N ASN A 310 -51.32 -41.53 -24.35
CA ASN A 310 -52.40 -40.53 -24.27
C ASN A 310 -51.79 -39.25 -23.67
N VAL A 311 -51.86 -38.13 -24.40
CA VAL A 311 -51.04 -36.94 -24.08
C VAL A 311 -51.84 -35.65 -24.20
N THR A 312 -51.89 -34.87 -23.12
CA THR A 312 -51.91 -33.40 -23.22
C THR A 312 -50.50 -32.97 -23.61
N GLN A 313 -50.28 -32.76 -24.92
CA GLN A 313 -48.95 -32.82 -25.55
C GLN A 313 -47.87 -31.93 -24.92
N GLU A 314 -48.24 -30.78 -24.37
CA GLU A 314 -47.29 -29.77 -23.86
C GLU A 314 -46.66 -30.17 -22.51
N ALA A 315 -47.44 -30.72 -21.58
CA ALA A 315 -46.95 -31.08 -20.24
C ALA A 315 -45.95 -32.25 -20.29
N ALA A 316 -46.24 -33.26 -21.11
CA ALA A 316 -45.34 -34.41 -21.29
C ALA A 316 -44.05 -34.03 -22.04
N GLN A 317 -44.12 -33.10 -23.01
CA GLN A 317 -42.94 -32.58 -23.69
C GLN A 317 -42.04 -31.79 -22.72
N LEU A 318 -42.62 -30.92 -21.88
CA LEU A 318 -41.87 -30.19 -20.86
C LEU A 318 -41.21 -31.14 -19.84
N GLN A 319 -41.94 -32.17 -19.38
CA GLN A 319 -41.40 -33.16 -18.45
C GLN A 319 -40.25 -33.99 -19.07
N GLU A 320 -40.36 -34.38 -20.34
CA GLU A 320 -39.29 -35.08 -21.05
C GLU A 320 -38.07 -34.17 -21.32
N GLN A 321 -38.28 -32.88 -21.62
CA GLN A 321 -37.20 -31.90 -21.71
C GLN A 321 -36.48 -31.70 -20.36
N LEU A 322 -37.21 -31.59 -19.26
CA LEU A 322 -36.65 -31.51 -17.91
C LEU A 322 -35.87 -32.78 -17.53
N ARG A 323 -36.38 -33.97 -17.92
CA ARG A 323 -35.68 -35.25 -17.71
C ARG A 323 -34.38 -35.33 -18.52
N LYS A 324 -34.40 -34.94 -19.79
CA LYS A 324 -33.19 -34.88 -20.64
C LYS A 324 -32.16 -33.90 -20.10
N ARG A 325 -32.60 -32.73 -19.62
CA ARG A 325 -31.75 -31.74 -18.96
C ARG A 325 -31.12 -32.29 -17.67
N ALA A 326 -31.91 -32.93 -16.80
CA ALA A 326 -31.41 -33.54 -15.57
C ALA A 326 -30.39 -34.66 -15.83
N ASN A 327 -30.58 -35.45 -16.89
CA ASN A 327 -29.61 -36.46 -17.32
C ASN A 327 -28.32 -35.81 -17.87
N ALA A 328 -28.43 -34.78 -18.72
CA ALA A 328 -27.26 -34.04 -19.23
C ALA A 328 -26.47 -33.36 -18.10
N GLU A 329 -27.13 -32.82 -17.08
CA GLU A 329 -26.51 -32.28 -15.87
C GLU A 329 -25.80 -33.38 -15.06
N ALA A 330 -26.39 -34.58 -14.92
CA ALA A 330 -25.78 -35.72 -14.25
C ALA A 330 -24.50 -36.22 -14.97
N VAL A 331 -24.55 -36.36 -16.29
CA VAL A 331 -23.38 -36.72 -17.13
C VAL A 331 -22.29 -35.65 -17.04
N ALA A 332 -22.65 -34.36 -17.03
CA ALA A 332 -21.69 -33.26 -16.88
C ALA A 332 -21.00 -33.27 -15.50
N GLN A 333 -21.74 -33.59 -14.43
CA GLN A 333 -21.18 -33.76 -13.09
C GLN A 333 -20.26 -34.98 -13.01
N GLU A 334 -20.66 -36.13 -13.55
CA GLU A 334 -19.81 -37.34 -13.60
C GLU A 334 -18.51 -37.08 -14.35
N ARG A 335 -18.58 -36.46 -15.53
CA ARG A 335 -17.40 -36.06 -16.31
C ARG A 335 -16.49 -35.11 -15.53
N THR A 336 -17.06 -34.15 -14.79
CA THR A 336 -16.29 -33.21 -13.97
C THR A 336 -15.57 -33.94 -12.83
N SER A 337 -16.26 -34.88 -12.17
CA SER A 337 -15.70 -35.73 -11.12
C SER A 337 -14.55 -36.61 -11.64
N LEU A 338 -14.73 -37.27 -12.79
CA LEU A 338 -13.68 -38.08 -13.42
C LEU A 338 -12.45 -37.24 -13.83
N LEU A 339 -12.62 -36.01 -14.30
CA LEU A 339 -11.51 -35.09 -14.57
C LEU A 339 -10.78 -34.68 -13.29
N GLN A 340 -11.49 -34.50 -12.17
CA GLN A 340 -10.87 -34.27 -10.86
C GLN A 340 -10.11 -35.50 -10.37
N LEU A 341 -10.63 -36.72 -10.59
CA LEU A 341 -9.90 -37.97 -10.31
C LEU A 341 -8.64 -38.08 -11.16
N GLN A 342 -8.68 -37.74 -12.45
CA GLN A 342 -7.50 -37.75 -13.33
C GLN A 342 -6.42 -36.76 -12.85
N GLN A 343 -6.83 -35.57 -12.39
CA GLN A 343 -5.92 -34.59 -11.77
C GLN A 343 -5.34 -35.11 -10.46
N LEU A 344 -6.15 -35.73 -9.61
CA LEU A 344 -5.71 -36.33 -8.35
C LEU A 344 -4.69 -37.45 -8.59
N VAL A 345 -4.99 -38.41 -9.47
CA VAL A 345 -4.07 -39.50 -9.86
C VAL A 345 -2.75 -38.94 -10.39
N SER A 346 -2.81 -37.91 -11.24
CA SER A 346 -1.61 -37.24 -11.76
C SER A 346 -0.78 -36.62 -10.64
N HIS A 347 -1.41 -35.88 -9.72
CA HIS A 347 -0.75 -35.28 -8.58
C HIS A 347 -0.16 -36.33 -7.61
N THR A 348 -0.85 -37.46 -7.41
CA THR A 348 -0.31 -38.59 -6.63
C THR A 348 0.92 -39.22 -7.27
N CYS A 349 0.95 -39.37 -8.60
CA CYS A 349 2.16 -39.80 -9.30
C CYS A 349 3.31 -38.80 -9.12
N GLU A 350 3.04 -37.49 -9.22
CA GLU A 350 4.08 -36.46 -9.03
C GLU A 350 4.64 -36.44 -7.60
N VAL A 351 3.77 -36.55 -6.57
CA VAL A 351 4.18 -36.54 -5.16
C VAL A 351 4.96 -37.80 -4.77
N LEU A 352 4.48 -38.99 -5.17
CA LEU A 352 5.22 -40.23 -4.92
C LEU A 352 6.51 -40.29 -5.75
N GLY A 353 6.51 -39.72 -6.95
CA GLY A 353 7.68 -39.59 -7.81
C GLY A 353 8.75 -38.71 -7.17
N LEU A 354 8.36 -37.53 -6.67
CA LEU A 354 9.24 -36.64 -5.91
C LEU A 354 9.78 -37.36 -4.67
N TRP A 355 8.94 -38.07 -3.91
CA TRP A 355 9.38 -38.80 -2.72
C TRP A 355 10.41 -39.88 -3.05
N ARG A 356 10.23 -40.61 -4.16
CA ARG A 356 11.22 -41.57 -4.67
C ARG A 356 12.54 -40.88 -5.01
N VAL A 357 12.52 -39.75 -5.73
CA VAL A 357 13.73 -38.97 -6.04
C VAL A 357 14.43 -38.51 -4.74
N LEU A 358 13.68 -38.08 -3.73
CA LEU A 358 14.26 -37.74 -2.42
C LEU A 358 14.90 -38.95 -1.71
N CYS A 359 14.34 -40.16 -1.86
CA CYS A 359 14.97 -41.39 -1.37
C CYS A 359 16.27 -41.72 -2.12
N ASP A 360 16.25 -41.66 -3.46
CA ASP A 360 17.40 -41.94 -4.33
C ASP A 360 18.57 -40.97 -4.04
N HIS A 361 18.26 -39.70 -3.70
CA HIS A 361 19.23 -38.64 -3.39
C HIS A 361 19.43 -38.39 -1.88
N GLN A 362 19.39 -39.45 -1.06
CA GLN A 362 19.71 -39.40 0.38
C GLN A 362 18.82 -38.43 1.20
N PHE A 363 17.53 -38.74 1.32
CA PHE A 363 16.50 -37.99 2.08
C PHE A 363 16.99 -37.31 3.38
N ARG A 364 17.86 -37.98 4.15
CA ARG A 364 18.44 -37.47 5.41
C ARG A 364 19.11 -36.10 5.24
N THR A 365 19.90 -35.94 4.18
CA THR A 365 20.63 -34.71 3.86
C THR A 365 19.65 -33.61 3.47
N VAL A 366 18.72 -33.91 2.55
CA VAL A 366 17.69 -32.96 2.10
C VAL A 366 16.82 -32.46 3.25
N ALA A 367 16.42 -33.36 4.17
CA ALA A 367 15.64 -33.02 5.36
C ALA A 367 16.41 -32.13 6.36
N SER A 368 17.74 -32.14 6.33
CA SER A 368 18.59 -31.22 7.11
C SER A 368 18.72 -29.82 6.48
N CYS A 369 18.66 -29.73 5.15
CA CYS A 369 18.70 -28.48 4.38
C CYS A 369 17.34 -27.73 4.33
N LEU A 370 16.32 -28.22 5.06
CA LEU A 370 14.95 -27.70 5.06
C LEU A 370 14.74 -26.64 6.16
N ALA A 371 13.87 -25.67 5.90
CA ALA A 371 13.51 -24.62 6.88
C ALA A 371 12.85 -25.21 8.15
N PRO A 372 13.05 -24.62 9.34
CA PRO A 372 12.59 -25.18 10.62
C PRO A 372 11.07 -25.45 10.65
N ASP A 373 10.25 -24.52 10.15
CA ASP A 373 8.78 -24.67 10.09
C ASP A 373 8.32 -25.83 9.19
N ALA A 374 9.10 -26.15 8.16
CA ALA A 374 8.84 -27.27 7.26
C ALA A 374 9.38 -28.59 7.84
N LYS A 375 10.52 -28.55 8.54
CA LYS A 375 11.05 -29.68 9.31
C LYS A 375 10.11 -30.09 10.45
N GLN A 376 9.56 -29.14 11.19
CA GLN A 376 8.56 -29.40 12.25
C GLN A 376 7.30 -30.06 11.69
N ARG A 377 6.83 -29.67 10.49
CA ARG A 377 5.71 -30.33 9.79
C ARG A 377 6.03 -31.76 9.36
N LEU A 378 7.26 -32.05 8.90
CA LEU A 378 7.69 -33.44 8.65
C LEU A 378 7.66 -34.28 9.93
N CYS A 379 8.15 -33.74 11.05
CA CYS A 379 8.18 -34.42 12.35
C CYS A 379 6.79 -34.67 12.97
N ALA A 380 5.74 -33.97 12.52
CA ALA A 380 4.38 -34.04 13.08
C ALA A 380 3.58 -35.29 12.66
N GLY A 381 4.22 -36.27 12.00
CA GLY A 381 3.56 -37.49 11.50
C GLY A 381 2.92 -37.30 10.13
N LEU A 382 3.67 -36.75 9.18
CA LEU A 382 3.18 -36.50 7.81
C LEU A 382 2.73 -37.80 7.11
N THR A 383 1.46 -37.85 6.69
CA THR A 383 0.93 -38.92 5.84
C THR A 383 0.81 -38.51 4.37
N LEU A 384 0.71 -39.47 3.46
CA LEU A 384 0.47 -39.21 2.03
C LEU A 384 -0.81 -38.39 1.79
N ARG A 385 -1.87 -38.65 2.56
CA ARG A 385 -3.12 -37.88 2.50
C ARG A 385 -2.88 -36.38 2.75
N ASP A 386 -2.11 -36.05 3.77
CA ASP A 386 -1.92 -34.66 4.21
C ASP A 386 -1.03 -33.91 3.20
N LEU A 387 -0.03 -34.59 2.63
CA LEU A 387 0.82 -34.06 1.56
C LEU A 387 0.05 -33.78 0.25
N LEU A 388 -0.97 -34.58 -0.07
CA LEU A 388 -1.80 -34.41 -1.28
C LEU A 388 -2.92 -33.36 -1.13
N LEU A 389 -3.50 -33.24 0.08
CA LEU A 389 -4.71 -32.45 0.31
C LEU A 389 -4.46 -31.11 1.02
N VAL A 390 -3.40 -31.01 1.83
CA VAL A 390 -3.16 -29.85 2.72
C VAL A 390 -1.87 -29.11 2.34
N ASP A 391 -0.74 -29.80 2.32
CA ASP A 391 0.59 -29.18 2.34
C ASP A 391 1.30 -29.15 0.97
N ARG A 392 0.64 -28.58 -0.06
CA ARG A 392 1.27 -28.37 -1.38
C ARG A 392 2.52 -27.49 -1.34
N SER A 393 2.64 -26.59 -0.36
CA SER A 393 3.85 -25.79 -0.14
C SER A 393 5.04 -26.63 0.36
N LEU A 394 4.80 -27.79 0.95
CA LEU A 394 5.85 -28.68 1.44
C LEU A 394 6.49 -29.47 0.29
N THR A 395 5.75 -29.82 -0.77
CA THR A 395 6.31 -30.52 -1.94
C THR A 395 7.29 -29.63 -2.70
N SER A 396 6.95 -28.36 -2.91
CA SER A 396 7.86 -27.38 -3.53
C SER A 396 9.05 -27.04 -2.62
N ALA A 397 8.85 -26.95 -1.29
CA ALA A 397 9.94 -26.76 -0.33
C ALA A 397 10.92 -27.95 -0.33
N LEU A 398 10.45 -29.19 -0.38
CA LEU A 398 11.29 -30.38 -0.47
C LEU A 398 12.09 -30.44 -1.77
N ALA A 399 11.46 -30.14 -2.92
CA ALA A 399 12.15 -30.04 -4.20
C ALA A 399 13.21 -28.92 -4.19
N GLY A 400 12.88 -27.76 -3.62
CA GLY A 400 13.81 -26.64 -3.44
C GLY A 400 14.99 -26.97 -2.52
N SER A 401 14.77 -27.68 -1.41
CA SER A 401 15.84 -28.12 -0.51
C SER A 401 16.75 -29.18 -1.13
N LEU A 402 16.24 -30.05 -2.01
CA LEU A 402 17.07 -30.97 -2.77
C LEU A 402 17.98 -30.24 -3.77
N VAL A 403 17.46 -29.22 -4.47
CA VAL A 403 18.29 -28.36 -5.32
C VAL A 403 19.30 -27.58 -4.47
N LYS A 404 18.90 -27.10 -3.29
CA LYS A 404 19.79 -26.39 -2.35
C LYS A 404 20.95 -27.25 -1.84
N SER A 405 20.74 -28.52 -1.52
CA SER A 405 21.85 -29.39 -1.08
C SER A 405 22.87 -29.61 -2.21
N TYR A 406 22.41 -29.78 -3.46
CA TYR A 406 23.30 -29.86 -4.62
C TYR A 406 24.11 -28.56 -4.85
N LEU A 407 23.50 -27.40 -4.60
CA LEU A 407 24.18 -26.10 -4.67
C LEU A 407 25.20 -25.91 -3.52
N GLU A 408 24.90 -26.40 -2.32
CA GLU A 408 25.82 -26.38 -1.17
C GLU A 408 27.06 -27.26 -1.42
N ASP A 409 26.88 -28.41 -2.09
CA ASP A 409 27.96 -29.32 -2.51
C ASP A 409 28.74 -28.84 -3.75
N ASN A 410 28.37 -27.70 -4.37
CA ASN A 410 28.90 -27.19 -5.65
C ASN A 410 28.78 -28.21 -6.81
N ALA A 411 27.75 -29.05 -6.80
CA ALA A 411 27.49 -30.03 -7.85
C ALA A 411 26.59 -29.43 -8.96
N ALA A 412 26.82 -29.84 -10.21
CA ALA A 412 26.05 -29.35 -11.36
C ALA A 412 24.56 -29.70 -11.24
N THR A 413 23.68 -28.70 -11.29
CA THR A 413 22.24 -28.88 -11.00
C THR A 413 21.40 -29.31 -12.20
N GLU A 414 21.94 -29.33 -13.43
CA GLU A 414 21.16 -29.58 -14.65
C GLU A 414 20.48 -30.96 -14.67
N ALA A 415 21.18 -32.02 -14.23
CA ALA A 415 20.64 -33.38 -14.22
C ALA A 415 19.44 -33.51 -13.25
N ILE A 416 19.57 -32.99 -12.03
CA ILE A 416 18.52 -33.07 -11.02
C ILE A 416 17.34 -32.13 -11.33
N THR A 417 17.60 -30.93 -11.86
CA THR A 417 16.54 -30.01 -12.28
C THR A 417 15.82 -30.45 -13.57
N SER A 418 16.46 -31.22 -14.45
CA SER A 418 15.76 -31.95 -15.52
C SER A 418 14.87 -33.03 -14.92
N ARG A 419 15.41 -33.84 -14.00
CA ARG A 419 14.67 -34.95 -13.39
C ARG A 419 13.44 -34.49 -12.59
N LEU A 420 13.55 -33.39 -11.84
CA LEU A 420 12.42 -32.81 -11.11
C LEU A 420 11.34 -32.26 -12.06
N ARG A 421 11.70 -31.70 -13.22
CA ARG A 421 10.73 -31.26 -14.24
C ARG A 421 9.99 -32.42 -14.91
N GLU A 422 10.65 -33.56 -15.12
CA GLU A 422 10.01 -34.78 -15.61
C GLU A 422 9.04 -35.39 -14.58
N VAL A 423 9.41 -35.36 -13.31
CA VAL A 423 8.75 -36.13 -12.24
C VAL A 423 7.64 -35.34 -11.54
N CYS A 424 7.82 -34.05 -11.29
CA CYS A 424 6.85 -33.22 -10.55
C CYS A 424 6.66 -31.81 -11.14
N PRO A 425 6.19 -31.68 -12.41
CA PRO A 425 6.06 -30.39 -13.10
C PRO A 425 5.10 -29.38 -12.45
N THR A 426 4.15 -29.82 -11.60
CA THR A 426 3.29 -28.88 -10.86
C THR A 426 3.96 -28.29 -9.62
N SER A 427 4.93 -29.01 -9.02
CA SER A 427 5.66 -28.57 -7.81
C SER A 427 6.99 -27.91 -8.13
N PHE A 428 7.57 -28.18 -9.31
CA PHE A 428 8.85 -27.63 -9.77
C PHE A 428 8.76 -27.20 -11.24
N ARG A 429 8.69 -25.88 -11.47
CA ARG A 429 8.41 -25.26 -12.78
C ARG A 429 9.70 -25.09 -13.60
N SER A 430 9.55 -24.75 -14.88
CA SER A 430 10.67 -24.34 -15.73
C SER A 430 11.42 -23.11 -15.19
N GLU A 431 10.69 -22.20 -14.56
CA GLU A 431 11.20 -21.00 -13.88
C GLU A 431 12.13 -21.35 -12.69
N ASP A 432 11.77 -22.38 -11.91
CA ASP A 432 12.58 -22.82 -10.76
C ASP A 432 13.90 -23.45 -11.24
N ALA A 433 13.88 -24.18 -12.36
CA ALA A 433 15.08 -24.72 -12.99
C ALA A 433 16.00 -23.63 -13.56
N THR A 434 15.46 -22.59 -14.21
CA THR A 434 16.27 -21.46 -14.69
C THR A 434 16.82 -20.62 -13.54
N PHE A 435 16.08 -20.48 -12.43
CA PHE A 435 16.60 -19.86 -11.22
C PHE A 435 17.70 -20.70 -10.53
N ALA A 436 17.54 -22.02 -10.44
CA ALA A 436 18.58 -22.91 -9.90
C ALA A 436 19.91 -22.76 -10.66
N ARG A 437 19.86 -22.74 -12.00
CA ARG A 437 21.02 -22.46 -12.86
C ARG A 437 21.60 -21.06 -12.61
N ALA A 438 20.76 -20.03 -12.47
CA ALA A 438 21.23 -18.69 -12.15
C ALA A 438 21.94 -18.65 -10.78
N HIS A 439 21.43 -19.37 -9.79
CA HIS A 439 22.04 -19.48 -8.45
C HIS A 439 23.39 -20.21 -8.52
N GLU A 440 23.49 -21.32 -9.26
CA GLU A 440 24.75 -22.02 -9.52
C GLU A 440 25.81 -21.07 -10.11
N MET A 441 25.43 -20.26 -11.11
CA MET A 441 26.31 -19.25 -11.72
C MET A 441 26.71 -18.13 -10.74
N LEU A 442 25.81 -17.71 -9.83
CA LEU A 442 26.13 -16.72 -8.79
C LEU A 442 27.08 -17.26 -7.72
N LEU A 443 26.98 -18.56 -7.36
CA LEU A 443 27.91 -19.22 -6.45
C LEU A 443 29.28 -19.41 -7.12
N ALA A 444 29.31 -19.84 -8.39
CA ALA A 444 30.55 -19.92 -9.17
C ALA A 444 31.24 -18.55 -9.28
N ALA A 445 30.49 -17.47 -9.55
CA ALA A 445 31.04 -16.11 -9.58
C ALA A 445 31.66 -15.67 -8.22
N ARG A 446 31.28 -16.30 -7.10
CA ARG A 446 31.85 -16.04 -5.77
C ARG A 446 33.22 -16.70 -5.60
N SER A 447 33.47 -17.86 -6.21
CA SER A 447 34.74 -18.59 -6.15
C SER A 447 35.72 -18.23 -7.28
N THR A 448 35.24 -17.65 -8.39
CA THR A 448 36.08 -17.19 -9.51
C THR A 448 36.99 -16.01 -9.12
N THR A 449 38.30 -16.18 -9.32
CA THR A 449 39.33 -15.14 -9.08
C THR A 449 39.50 -14.15 -10.23
N SER A 450 39.17 -14.55 -11.47
CA SER A 450 39.28 -13.69 -12.66
C SER A 450 38.15 -12.66 -12.70
N ARG A 451 38.50 -11.37 -12.81
CA ARG A 451 37.53 -10.27 -12.80
C ARG A 451 36.59 -10.30 -14.01
N GLU A 452 37.14 -10.47 -15.22
CA GLU A 452 36.32 -10.48 -16.45
C GLU A 452 35.35 -11.67 -16.49
N GLU A 453 35.81 -12.84 -16.05
CA GLU A 453 35.02 -14.07 -16.02
C GLU A 453 33.91 -13.97 -14.96
N ARG A 454 34.21 -13.41 -13.79
CA ARG A 454 33.23 -13.06 -12.77
C ARG A 454 32.18 -12.07 -13.29
N GLU A 455 32.60 -11.00 -13.97
CA GLU A 455 31.67 -10.02 -14.55
C GLU A 455 30.78 -10.63 -15.63
N ARG A 456 31.26 -11.61 -16.42
CA ARG A 456 30.44 -12.40 -17.36
C ARG A 456 29.44 -13.31 -16.63
N LEU A 457 29.88 -14.13 -15.68
CA LEU A 457 29.02 -15.04 -14.91
C LEU A 457 27.89 -14.28 -14.18
N LEU A 458 28.19 -13.12 -13.58
CA LEU A 458 27.20 -12.25 -12.96
C LEU A 458 26.19 -11.70 -13.97
N SER A 459 26.65 -11.31 -15.16
CA SER A 459 25.81 -10.77 -16.23
C SER A 459 24.86 -11.82 -16.81
N ASP A 460 25.36 -13.04 -17.04
CA ASP A 460 24.55 -14.15 -17.55
C ASP A 460 23.55 -14.66 -16.50
N ALA A 461 23.95 -14.75 -15.23
CA ALA A 461 23.04 -15.06 -14.13
C ALA A 461 21.94 -14.00 -13.97
N LEU A 462 22.30 -12.71 -14.09
CA LEU A 462 21.33 -11.61 -14.09
C LEU A 462 20.34 -11.72 -15.27
N ASN A 463 20.80 -12.12 -16.46
CA ASN A 463 19.94 -12.35 -17.62
C ASN A 463 18.97 -13.52 -17.39
N LEU A 464 19.41 -14.61 -16.75
CA LEU A 464 18.52 -15.71 -16.36
C LEU A 464 17.49 -15.28 -15.29
N CYS A 465 17.90 -14.53 -14.27
CA CYS A 465 16.98 -13.94 -13.28
C CYS A 465 15.95 -13.00 -13.93
N LYS A 466 16.36 -12.21 -14.94
CA LYS A 466 15.46 -11.39 -15.75
C LYS A 466 14.48 -12.25 -16.57
N GLN A 467 14.84 -13.45 -17.03
CA GLN A 467 13.90 -14.35 -17.72
C GLN A 467 12.81 -14.92 -16.80
N VAL A 468 13.12 -15.17 -15.51
CA VAL A 468 12.15 -15.68 -14.52
C VAL A 468 11.14 -14.62 -14.09
N GLY A 469 11.61 -13.38 -13.84
CA GLY A 469 10.72 -12.24 -13.60
C GLY A 469 9.85 -12.34 -12.33
N PRO A 470 8.51 -12.23 -12.43
CA PRO A 470 7.63 -12.01 -11.28
C PRO A 470 7.46 -13.22 -10.35
N MET A 471 7.87 -14.41 -10.79
CA MET A 471 7.81 -15.65 -9.99
C MET A 471 9.01 -15.81 -9.04
N LEU A 472 9.97 -14.89 -9.12
CA LEU A 472 11.22 -14.91 -8.36
C LEU A 472 11.00 -14.45 -6.91
N GLN A 473 11.64 -15.12 -5.94
CA GLN A 473 11.75 -14.64 -4.55
C GLN A 473 12.74 -13.45 -4.46
N LEU A 474 12.29 -12.30 -4.96
CA LEU A 474 13.11 -11.11 -5.22
C LEU A 474 14.01 -10.70 -4.03
N PRO A 475 13.55 -10.65 -2.75
CA PRO A 475 14.41 -10.26 -1.63
C PRO A 475 15.62 -11.19 -1.41
N ALA A 476 15.43 -12.50 -1.59
CA ALA A 476 16.50 -13.49 -1.43
C ALA A 476 17.55 -13.34 -2.54
N VAL A 477 17.12 -13.12 -3.79
CA VAL A 477 18.03 -12.93 -4.93
C VAL A 477 18.76 -11.59 -4.86
N CYS A 478 18.10 -10.53 -4.40
CA CYS A 478 18.76 -9.24 -4.14
C CYS A 478 19.79 -9.36 -3.00
N SER A 479 19.55 -10.18 -1.98
CA SER A 479 20.56 -10.50 -0.95
C SER A 479 21.77 -11.25 -1.54
N LEU A 480 21.52 -12.27 -2.36
CA LEU A 480 22.55 -13.06 -3.02
C LEU A 480 23.42 -12.21 -3.97
N LEU A 481 22.80 -11.40 -4.84
CA LEU A 481 23.50 -10.49 -5.76
C LEU A 481 24.35 -9.45 -5.02
N ARG A 482 23.88 -8.93 -3.88
CA ARG A 482 24.70 -8.09 -2.98
C ARG A 482 25.90 -8.86 -2.43
N SER A 483 25.70 -10.10 -1.97
CA SER A 483 26.80 -10.94 -1.46
C SER A 483 27.86 -11.29 -2.52
N CYS A 484 27.45 -11.37 -3.80
CA CYS A 484 28.36 -11.55 -4.94
C CYS A 484 28.99 -10.22 -5.43
N GLY A 485 28.78 -9.10 -4.74
CA GLY A 485 29.40 -7.80 -5.05
C GLY A 485 28.80 -7.11 -6.29
N HIS A 486 27.54 -7.39 -6.64
CA HIS A 486 26.89 -6.84 -7.84
C HIS A 486 25.59 -6.06 -7.52
N PRO A 487 25.66 -4.96 -6.72
CA PRO A 487 24.48 -4.14 -6.39
C PRO A 487 23.86 -3.46 -7.62
N SER A 488 24.65 -3.14 -8.64
CA SER A 488 24.16 -2.60 -9.92
C SER A 488 23.11 -3.49 -10.60
N GLY A 489 23.32 -4.81 -10.60
CA GLY A 489 22.37 -5.76 -11.16
C GLY A 489 21.08 -5.90 -10.34
N VAL A 490 21.10 -5.52 -9.05
CA VAL A 490 19.87 -5.47 -8.24
C VAL A 490 18.94 -4.36 -8.73
N ILE A 491 19.48 -3.18 -9.05
CA ILE A 491 18.71 -2.08 -9.64
C ILE A 491 18.06 -2.53 -10.95
N GLU A 492 18.85 -3.13 -11.84
CA GLU A 492 18.34 -3.62 -13.13
C GLU A 492 17.32 -4.76 -13.00
N LEU A 493 17.52 -5.70 -12.08
CA LEU A 493 16.60 -6.82 -11.85
C LEU A 493 15.26 -6.31 -11.31
N CYS A 494 15.27 -5.44 -10.30
CA CYS A 494 14.06 -4.88 -9.71
C CYS A 494 13.28 -4.03 -10.72
N LEU A 495 13.94 -3.15 -11.48
CA LEU A 495 13.28 -2.36 -12.55
C LEU A 495 12.73 -3.26 -13.68
N SER A 496 13.48 -4.29 -14.08
CA SER A 496 13.05 -5.25 -15.11
C SER A 496 11.88 -6.13 -14.65
N THR A 497 11.79 -6.44 -13.35
CA THR A 497 10.66 -7.18 -12.78
C THR A 497 9.45 -6.28 -12.56
N ALA A 498 9.63 -5.01 -12.15
CA ALA A 498 8.55 -4.04 -12.05
C ALA A 498 7.84 -3.79 -13.39
N SER A 499 8.59 -3.69 -14.50
CA SER A 499 7.99 -3.55 -15.84
C SER A 499 7.32 -4.82 -16.36
N ARG A 500 7.81 -6.02 -15.99
CA ARG A 500 7.12 -7.29 -16.29
C ARG A 500 5.89 -7.56 -15.44
N LEU A 501 5.84 -7.05 -14.20
CA LEU A 501 4.66 -7.16 -13.31
C LEU A 501 3.46 -6.38 -13.84
N ASP A 502 3.71 -5.26 -14.53
CA ASP A 502 2.67 -4.45 -15.16
C ASP A 502 3.11 -3.96 -16.56
N PRO A 503 3.01 -4.80 -17.60
CA PRO A 503 3.39 -4.42 -18.97
C PRO A 503 2.41 -3.45 -19.65
N GLN A 504 1.34 -3.05 -18.96
CA GLN A 504 0.29 -2.14 -19.46
C GLN A 504 0.32 -0.77 -18.77
N ASP A 505 1.28 -0.54 -17.87
CA ASP A 505 1.42 0.67 -17.04
C ASP A 505 0.11 1.10 -16.35
N VAL A 506 -0.67 0.11 -15.90
CA VAL A 506 -1.91 0.33 -15.13
C VAL A 506 -1.62 1.10 -13.82
N ALA A 507 -0.46 0.84 -13.21
CA ALA A 507 0.03 1.56 -12.03
C ALA A 507 0.32 3.05 -12.32
N LEU A 508 0.85 3.37 -13.51
CA LEU A 508 1.13 4.76 -13.92
C LEU A 508 -0.17 5.54 -14.12
N HIS A 509 -1.12 4.90 -14.79
CA HIS A 509 -2.46 5.44 -14.99
C HIS A 509 -3.22 5.64 -13.66
N TYR A 510 -3.12 4.69 -12.71
CA TYR A 510 -3.64 4.85 -11.35
C TYR A 510 -3.02 6.05 -10.63
N TYR A 511 -1.69 6.21 -10.75
CA TYR A 511 -0.97 7.34 -10.18
C TYR A 511 -1.46 8.67 -10.76
N HIS A 512 -1.51 8.84 -12.09
CA HIS A 512 -1.95 10.10 -12.72
C HIS A 512 -3.40 10.49 -12.38
N ARG A 513 -4.29 9.52 -12.08
CA ARG A 513 -5.67 9.80 -11.65
C ARG A 513 -5.82 10.26 -10.19
N GLY A 514 -4.71 10.39 -9.45
CA GLY A 514 -4.76 10.80 -8.04
C GLY A 514 -5.12 9.67 -7.08
N GLU A 515 -4.76 8.43 -7.42
CA GLU A 515 -4.89 7.24 -6.55
C GLU A 515 -6.35 6.97 -6.07
N PRO A 516 -7.32 6.85 -7.02
CA PRO A 516 -8.73 6.71 -6.68
C PRO A 516 -9.02 5.43 -5.90
N MET A 517 -9.77 5.55 -4.80
CA MET A 517 -10.03 4.43 -3.89
C MET A 517 -10.81 3.25 -4.51
N GLU A 518 -11.47 3.46 -5.64
CA GLU A 518 -12.28 2.48 -6.37
C GLU A 518 -11.45 1.59 -7.32
N ASP A 519 -10.28 2.05 -7.79
CA ASP A 519 -9.45 1.29 -8.74
C ASP A 519 -8.52 0.30 -8.02
N GLU A 520 -9.14 -0.76 -7.53
CA GLU A 520 -8.47 -1.87 -6.85
C GLU A 520 -7.50 -2.65 -7.77
N ARG A 521 -7.65 -2.56 -9.11
CA ARG A 521 -6.68 -3.15 -10.06
C ARG A 521 -5.42 -2.28 -10.14
N GLY A 522 -5.59 -0.97 -10.28
CA GLY A 522 -4.50 0.01 -10.26
C GLY A 522 -3.71 -0.01 -8.95
N ARG A 523 -4.41 -0.04 -7.80
CA ARG A 523 -3.77 -0.13 -6.48
C ARG A 523 -2.88 -1.36 -6.34
N ARG A 524 -3.33 -2.53 -6.77
CA ARG A 524 -2.54 -3.78 -6.68
C ARG A 524 -1.31 -3.75 -7.59
N ALA A 525 -1.43 -3.21 -8.80
CA ALA A 525 -0.29 -3.04 -9.71
C ALA A 525 0.75 -2.06 -9.11
N PHE A 526 0.27 -0.94 -8.55
CA PHE A 526 1.12 0.05 -7.87
C PHE A 526 1.86 -0.56 -6.66
N ALA A 527 1.15 -1.28 -5.79
CA ALA A 527 1.76 -1.95 -4.64
C ALA A 527 2.79 -3.02 -5.03
N ALA A 528 2.56 -3.78 -6.11
CA ALA A 528 3.50 -4.77 -6.61
C ALA A 528 4.78 -4.14 -7.20
N ARG A 529 4.68 -2.98 -7.86
CA ARG A 529 5.84 -2.19 -8.29
C ARG A 529 6.59 -1.58 -7.11
N GLU A 530 5.87 -1.01 -6.14
CA GLU A 530 6.44 -0.41 -4.91
C GLU A 530 7.30 -1.40 -4.10
N GLU A 531 6.90 -2.67 -4.04
CA GLU A 531 7.68 -3.73 -3.40
C GLU A 531 9.03 -3.99 -4.11
N CYS A 532 9.08 -3.87 -5.43
CA CYS A 532 10.34 -3.96 -6.19
C CYS A 532 11.23 -2.74 -5.93
N TYR A 533 10.65 -1.54 -5.85
CA TYR A 533 11.37 -0.29 -5.58
C TYR A 533 11.83 -0.18 -4.11
N ARG A 534 11.10 -0.77 -3.17
CA ARG A 534 11.48 -0.89 -1.74
C ARG A 534 12.86 -1.55 -1.60
N LEU A 535 13.10 -2.67 -2.28
CA LEU A 535 14.39 -3.36 -2.25
C LEU A 535 15.56 -2.52 -2.78
N ILE A 536 15.32 -1.63 -3.76
CA ILE A 536 16.33 -0.68 -4.25
C ILE A 536 16.61 0.40 -3.18
N ARG A 537 15.57 0.97 -2.57
CA ARG A 537 15.71 1.98 -1.50
C ARG A 537 16.41 1.41 -0.27
N GLU A 538 16.13 0.17 0.11
CA GLU A 538 16.80 -0.52 1.21
C GLU A 538 18.30 -0.68 0.93
N MET A 539 18.68 -1.17 -0.26
CA MET A 539 20.08 -1.26 -0.69
C MET A 539 20.78 0.12 -0.70
N LEU A 540 20.13 1.18 -1.18
CA LEU A 540 20.67 2.54 -1.12
C LEU A 540 20.81 3.06 0.32
N SER A 541 19.87 2.70 1.21
CA SER A 541 19.91 3.07 2.63
C SER A 541 21.01 2.36 3.40
N GLU A 542 21.26 1.07 3.12
CA GLU A 542 22.39 0.31 3.66
C GLU A 542 23.72 0.89 3.18
N ALA A 543 23.86 1.16 1.87
CA ALA A 543 25.04 1.77 1.29
C ALA A 543 25.33 3.15 1.91
N ARG A 544 24.28 3.96 2.16
CA ARG A 544 24.40 5.25 2.86
C ARG A 544 24.71 5.10 4.35
N GLY A 545 24.13 4.11 5.03
CA GLY A 545 24.44 3.80 6.43
C GLY A 545 25.91 3.45 6.63
N ALA A 546 26.48 2.67 5.70
CA ALA A 546 27.90 2.34 5.67
C ALA A 546 28.84 3.56 5.47
N LEU A 547 28.34 4.70 4.97
CA LEU A 547 29.10 5.96 4.91
C LEU A 547 29.14 6.68 6.28
N GLN A 548 28.08 6.54 7.07
CA GLN A 548 27.94 7.22 8.37
C GLN A 548 28.69 6.49 9.50
N THR A 549 29.05 5.22 9.29
CA THR A 549 29.67 4.35 10.31
C THR A 549 31.19 4.19 10.18
N GLY A 550 31.87 5.01 9.36
CA GLY A 550 33.32 4.91 9.13
C GLY A 550 34.11 6.19 9.41
N PRO A 551 35.34 6.10 9.96
CA PRO A 551 35.85 5.12 10.92
C PRO A 551 35.68 5.60 12.37
N CYS A 552 35.49 4.70 13.33
CA CYS A 552 35.61 5.05 14.75
C CYS A 552 37.01 5.58 15.04
N VAL A 553 37.11 6.80 15.59
CA VAL A 553 38.34 7.31 16.19
C VAL A 553 38.79 6.34 17.29
N PRO A 554 40.01 5.76 17.23
CA PRO A 554 40.51 4.91 18.30
C PRO A 554 40.58 5.72 19.59
N LYS A 555 39.99 5.20 20.68
CA LYS A 555 40.04 5.85 21.99
C LYS A 555 41.42 5.77 22.67
N ASP A 556 42.33 4.97 22.12
CA ASP A 556 43.70 4.79 22.61
C ASP A 556 44.74 5.24 21.56
N PRO A 557 45.64 6.19 21.89
CA PRO A 557 46.73 6.59 21.01
C PRO A 557 47.88 5.58 21.07
N GLY A 558 47.96 4.62 20.13
CA GLY A 558 49.16 3.79 20.00
C GLY A 558 49.06 2.50 19.19
N SER A 559 47.87 2.00 18.84
CA SER A 559 47.71 0.78 18.05
C SER A 559 47.62 1.05 16.54
N PRO A 560 48.37 0.33 15.69
CA PRO A 560 48.28 0.50 14.24
C PRO A 560 46.94 -0.05 13.74
N ALA A 561 46.15 0.81 13.09
CA ALA A 561 44.89 0.40 12.47
C ALA A 561 45.16 -0.60 11.32
N PRO A 562 44.34 -1.66 11.17
CA PRO A 562 44.42 -2.53 10.01
C PRO A 562 44.09 -1.73 8.74
N THR A 563 44.90 -1.91 7.70
CA THR A 563 44.80 -1.19 6.43
C THR A 563 43.57 -1.63 5.64
N GLN A 564 42.39 -1.11 6.00
CA GLN A 564 41.20 -1.20 5.15
C GLN A 564 41.35 -0.24 3.96
N PRO A 565 40.96 -0.65 2.73
CA PRO A 565 41.02 0.23 1.57
C PRO A 565 40.06 1.41 1.76
N ALA A 566 40.60 2.62 1.77
CA ALA A 566 39.82 3.84 1.93
C ALA A 566 39.00 4.18 0.67
N ASN A 567 37.87 4.86 0.87
CA ASN A 567 37.05 5.59 -0.11
C ASN A 567 36.16 4.82 -1.13
N ASP A 568 36.25 3.49 -1.28
CA ASP A 568 35.40 2.79 -2.28
C ASP A 568 33.89 2.90 -2.00
N ASN A 569 33.47 2.98 -0.73
CA ASN A 569 32.05 3.02 -0.34
C ASN A 569 31.34 4.33 -0.74
N VAL A 570 32.00 5.49 -0.60
CA VAL A 570 31.43 6.80 -0.98
C VAL A 570 31.13 6.81 -2.47
N GLY A 571 32.12 6.45 -3.28
CA GLY A 571 31.94 6.31 -4.73
C GLY A 571 30.97 5.20 -5.12
N LEU A 572 30.71 4.20 -4.27
CA LEU A 572 29.70 3.16 -4.53
C LEU A 572 28.27 3.70 -4.37
N TYR A 573 27.97 4.47 -3.31
CA TYR A 573 26.66 5.11 -3.17
C TYR A 573 26.36 6.06 -4.34
N ASP A 574 27.29 6.96 -4.68
CA ASP A 574 27.09 7.93 -5.76
C ASP A 574 26.92 7.24 -7.12
N ARG A 575 27.69 6.18 -7.41
CA ARG A 575 27.53 5.37 -8.63
C ARG A 575 26.16 4.69 -8.69
N LEU A 576 25.68 4.13 -7.58
CA LEU A 576 24.38 3.44 -7.52
C LEU A 576 23.22 4.42 -7.62
N LEU A 577 23.30 5.58 -6.96
CA LEU A 577 22.30 6.65 -7.08
C LEU A 577 22.26 7.19 -8.51
N MET A 578 23.41 7.45 -9.13
CA MET A 578 23.48 7.87 -10.53
C MET A 578 23.01 6.78 -11.51
N GLN A 579 23.16 5.50 -11.18
CA GLN A 579 22.58 4.40 -11.98
C GLN A 579 21.04 4.35 -11.83
N ALA A 580 20.52 4.51 -10.61
CA ALA A 580 19.08 4.60 -10.36
C ALA A 580 18.45 5.80 -11.09
N LEU A 581 19.09 6.97 -11.06
CA LEU A 581 18.62 8.19 -11.71
C LEU A 581 18.66 8.13 -13.26
N ARG A 582 19.35 7.16 -13.87
CA ARG A 582 19.32 6.90 -15.33
C ARG A 582 18.13 6.06 -15.78
N SER A 583 17.30 5.55 -14.87
CA SER A 583 16.10 4.78 -15.20
C SER A 583 15.07 5.63 -15.97
N THR A 584 14.23 4.96 -16.75
CA THR A 584 13.18 5.60 -17.57
C THR A 584 11.78 5.48 -16.96
N ASP A 585 11.66 4.94 -15.74
CA ASP A 585 10.39 4.60 -15.08
C ASP A 585 9.95 5.74 -14.14
N GLU A 586 8.89 6.46 -14.52
CA GLU A 586 8.36 7.59 -13.75
C GLU A 586 7.94 7.20 -12.33
N LEU A 587 7.34 6.01 -12.14
CA LEU A 587 6.90 5.56 -10.80
C LEU A 587 8.09 5.28 -9.89
N PHE A 588 9.16 4.73 -10.43
CA PHE A 588 10.41 4.56 -9.68
C PHE A 588 10.99 5.93 -9.28
N HIS A 589 11.01 6.91 -10.19
CA HIS A 589 11.45 8.27 -9.86
C HIS A 589 10.62 8.92 -8.76
N VAL A 590 9.29 8.81 -8.80
CA VAL A 590 8.38 9.30 -7.75
C VAL A 590 8.74 8.72 -6.37
N THR A 591 8.99 7.41 -6.30
CA THR A 591 9.28 6.71 -5.03
C THR A 591 10.70 6.96 -4.53
N LEU A 592 11.67 7.13 -5.45
CA LEU A 592 13.04 7.53 -5.16
C LEU A 592 13.14 8.98 -4.67
N TYR A 593 12.44 9.92 -5.33
CA TYR A 593 12.41 11.33 -4.91
C TYR A 593 11.71 11.49 -3.56
N GLY A 594 10.63 10.75 -3.30
CA GLY A 594 10.00 10.66 -1.98
C GLY A 594 11.00 10.25 -0.91
N TRP A 595 11.72 9.14 -1.14
CA TRP A 595 12.75 8.65 -0.22
C TRP A 595 13.92 9.64 -0.01
N LEU A 596 14.37 10.34 -1.06
CA LEU A 596 15.38 11.40 -0.93
C LEU A 596 14.88 12.57 -0.06
N CYS A 597 13.61 12.96 -0.19
CA CYS A 597 12.99 13.99 0.66
C CYS A 597 12.90 13.51 2.12
N ASP A 598 12.37 12.32 2.34
CA ASP A 598 12.09 11.77 3.67
C ASP A 598 13.39 11.50 4.46
N THR A 599 14.49 11.21 3.74
CA THR A 599 15.84 11.03 4.32
C THR A 599 16.72 12.29 4.29
N GLN A 600 16.11 13.47 4.12
CA GLN A 600 16.73 14.81 4.15
C GLN A 600 17.83 15.09 3.10
N GLN A 601 17.85 14.36 1.99
CA GLN A 601 18.78 14.59 0.86
C GLN A 601 18.19 15.54 -0.20
N ALA A 602 17.56 16.62 0.27
CA ALA A 602 16.96 17.64 -0.58
C ALA A 602 17.97 18.30 -1.53
N ASP A 603 19.19 18.58 -1.07
CA ASP A 603 20.21 19.23 -1.91
C ASP A 603 20.68 18.38 -3.08
N THR A 604 20.86 17.07 -2.90
CA THR A 604 21.25 16.17 -4.01
C THR A 604 20.11 16.01 -5.02
N LEU A 605 18.85 16.06 -4.57
CA LEU A 605 17.69 16.08 -5.46
C LEU A 605 17.66 17.35 -6.32
N LEU A 606 17.99 18.50 -5.72
CA LEU A 606 18.05 19.81 -6.37
C LEU A 606 19.24 20.00 -7.34
N GLU A 607 20.26 19.15 -7.26
CA GLU A 607 21.34 19.08 -8.26
C GLU A 607 20.92 18.30 -9.51
N PHE A 608 19.99 17.35 -9.39
CA PHE A 608 19.53 16.53 -10.49
C PHE A 608 18.49 17.25 -11.37
N ARG A 609 18.65 17.17 -12.69
CA ARG A 609 17.74 17.74 -13.70
C ARG A 609 16.98 16.64 -14.43
N GLY A 610 16.13 15.92 -13.70
CA GLY A 610 15.23 14.90 -14.27
C GLY A 610 13.94 15.48 -14.84
N PRO A 611 13.38 14.93 -15.94
CA PRO A 611 12.14 15.42 -16.55
C PRO A 611 10.90 15.20 -15.66
N PHE A 612 10.93 14.19 -14.79
CA PHE A 612 9.82 13.85 -13.89
C PHE A 612 9.83 14.63 -12.56
N LEU A 613 10.92 15.36 -12.27
CA LEU A 613 11.12 16.00 -10.97
C LEU A 613 10.18 17.19 -10.75
N GLU A 614 9.95 18.00 -11.78
CA GLU A 614 9.03 19.13 -11.72
C GLU A 614 7.59 18.67 -11.40
N VAL A 615 7.07 17.71 -12.18
CA VAL A 615 5.71 17.15 -12.00
C VAL A 615 5.53 16.52 -10.61
N PHE A 616 6.54 15.81 -10.11
CA PHE A 616 6.54 15.25 -8.75
C PHE A 616 6.47 16.34 -7.68
N LEU A 617 7.32 17.37 -7.76
CA LEU A 617 7.36 18.45 -6.78
C LEU A 617 6.09 19.30 -6.81
N GLU A 618 5.53 19.60 -7.99
CA GLU A 618 4.26 20.32 -8.12
C GLU A 618 3.10 19.56 -7.49
N ARG A 619 3.00 18.24 -7.72
CA ARG A 619 1.97 17.39 -7.08
C ARG A 619 2.16 17.32 -5.56
N ARG A 620 3.39 17.15 -5.08
CA ARG A 620 3.68 17.08 -3.63
C ARG A 620 3.43 18.42 -2.93
N ALA A 621 3.62 19.55 -3.62
CA ALA A 621 3.30 20.88 -3.12
C ALA A 621 1.79 21.23 -3.20
N SER A 622 1.05 20.66 -4.16
CA SER A 622 -0.38 20.93 -4.37
C SER A 622 -1.33 20.04 -3.54
N ALA A 623 -0.81 19.02 -2.86
CA ALA A 623 -1.60 18.20 -1.95
C ALA A 623 -2.15 19.05 -0.78
N GLN A 624 -3.42 18.88 -0.42
CA GLN A 624 -4.09 19.71 0.60
C GLN A 624 -3.37 19.71 1.97
N ASN A 625 -2.71 18.60 2.31
CA ASN A 625 -1.92 18.44 3.54
C ASN A 625 -0.40 18.50 3.28
N ALA A 626 0.05 19.18 2.21
CA ALA A 626 1.47 19.30 1.89
C ALA A 626 2.26 19.95 3.04
N SER A 627 3.32 19.28 3.49
CA SER A 627 4.29 19.86 4.41
C SER A 627 4.96 21.07 3.75
N LEU A 628 5.13 22.16 4.51
CA LEU A 628 5.86 23.36 4.07
C LEU A 628 7.22 23.04 3.44
N SER A 629 7.91 22.02 3.96
CA SER A 629 9.19 21.52 3.42
C SER A 629 9.12 21.10 1.94
N SER A 630 7.99 20.52 1.50
CA SER A 630 7.82 20.06 0.12
C SER A 630 7.59 21.21 -0.87
N ALA A 631 6.85 22.24 -0.45
CA ALA A 631 6.68 23.46 -1.25
C ALA A 631 7.94 24.35 -1.21
N ASP A 632 8.69 24.35 -0.10
CA ASP A 632 10.00 24.98 -0.01
C ASP A 632 11.02 24.36 -0.98
N LEU A 633 10.91 23.06 -1.25
CA LEU A 633 11.75 22.35 -2.21
C LEU A 633 11.45 22.76 -3.67
N LEU A 634 10.17 22.98 -4.00
CA LEU A 634 9.72 23.38 -5.34
C LEU A 634 10.26 24.75 -5.75
N TRP A 635 10.21 25.78 -4.90
CA TRP A 635 10.75 27.10 -5.28
C TRP A 635 12.28 27.08 -5.37
N LYS A 636 12.97 26.29 -4.52
CA LYS A 636 14.43 26.09 -4.61
C LYS A 636 14.84 25.40 -5.91
N TYR A 637 14.04 24.44 -6.38
CA TYR A 637 14.22 23.81 -7.69
C TYR A 637 14.07 24.83 -8.83
N TYR A 638 13.04 25.67 -8.77
CA TYR A 638 12.85 26.74 -9.77
C TYR A 638 13.96 27.80 -9.75
N GLU A 639 14.54 28.11 -8.58
CA GLU A 639 15.71 28.99 -8.49
C GLU A 639 16.97 28.36 -9.14
N ARG A 640 17.25 27.07 -8.92
CA ARG A 640 18.41 26.35 -9.51
C ARG A 640 18.25 25.95 -10.98
N THR A 641 17.02 25.82 -11.49
CA THR A 641 16.74 25.62 -12.92
C THR A 641 16.70 26.94 -13.70
N GLY A 642 16.53 28.08 -13.01
CA GLY A 642 16.50 29.42 -13.60
C GLY A 642 15.09 29.95 -13.91
N ASN A 643 14.03 29.18 -13.65
CA ASN A 643 12.65 29.61 -13.84
C ASN A 643 12.15 30.49 -12.67
N ARG A 644 12.76 31.67 -12.51
CA ARG A 644 12.50 32.57 -11.36
C ARG A 644 11.04 33.04 -11.29
N SER A 645 10.35 33.16 -12.42
CA SER A 645 8.92 33.53 -12.44
C SER A 645 8.03 32.46 -11.80
N ALA A 646 8.35 31.17 -11.99
CA ALA A 646 7.63 30.07 -11.34
C ALA A 646 7.97 29.99 -9.84
N ALA A 647 9.23 30.21 -9.46
CA ALA A 647 9.63 30.32 -8.06
C ALA A 647 8.83 31.41 -7.33
N ALA A 648 8.74 32.62 -7.90
CA ALA A 648 7.96 33.72 -7.33
C ALA A 648 6.48 33.37 -7.16
N ARG A 649 5.83 32.73 -8.15
CA ARG A 649 4.44 32.27 -8.03
C ARG A 649 4.24 31.18 -6.97
N VAL A 650 5.22 30.31 -6.73
CA VAL A 650 5.19 29.34 -5.63
C VAL A 650 5.33 30.05 -4.28
N LEU A 651 6.25 31.00 -4.17
CA LEU A 651 6.48 31.80 -2.96
C LEU A 651 5.24 32.64 -2.56
N VAL A 652 4.52 33.23 -3.52
CA VAL A 652 3.24 33.92 -3.25
C VAL A 652 2.19 32.95 -2.73
N ARG A 653 2.01 31.78 -3.37
CA ARG A 653 1.08 30.75 -2.89
C ARG A 653 1.43 30.23 -1.49
N LEU A 654 2.72 30.26 -1.10
CA LEU A 654 3.16 29.94 0.26
C LEU A 654 2.85 31.07 1.25
N ALA A 655 3.05 32.33 0.87
CA ALA A 655 2.69 33.49 1.68
C ALA A 655 1.18 33.61 1.90
N ASP A 656 0.36 33.22 0.91
CA ASP A 656 -1.11 33.19 0.95
C ASP A 656 -1.70 31.92 1.61
N ARG A 657 -0.88 30.92 1.99
CA ARG A 657 -1.37 29.65 2.57
C ARG A 657 -2.02 29.90 3.93
N HIS A 658 -3.29 29.54 4.08
CA HIS A 658 -4.02 29.73 5.34
C HIS A 658 -3.61 28.65 6.36
N GLY A 659 -3.39 29.03 7.62
CA GLY A 659 -3.04 28.14 8.73
C GLY A 659 -1.91 28.65 9.63
N GLY A 660 -1.85 28.12 10.86
CA GLY A 660 -0.89 28.54 11.89
C GLY A 660 0.54 27.99 11.77
N ASP A 661 0.85 27.23 10.70
CA ASP A 661 2.17 26.63 10.48
C ASP A 661 3.26 27.66 10.14
N LEU A 662 2.87 28.89 9.77
CA LEU A 662 3.74 29.96 9.29
C LEU A 662 3.57 31.22 10.14
N THR A 663 4.68 31.78 10.62
CA THR A 663 4.69 33.12 11.20
C THR A 663 4.64 34.19 10.12
N LEU A 664 4.06 35.34 10.43
CA LEU A 664 3.97 36.47 9.52
C LEU A 664 5.35 36.96 9.02
N ALA A 665 6.38 36.88 9.87
CA ALA A 665 7.76 37.15 9.49
C ALA A 665 8.28 36.24 8.35
N ARG A 666 7.92 34.95 8.36
CA ARG A 666 8.30 34.00 7.30
C ARG A 666 7.46 34.19 6.04
N ARG A 667 6.19 34.60 6.15
CA ARG A 667 5.39 35.05 5.00
C ARG A 667 6.04 36.26 4.31
N LEU A 668 6.52 37.22 5.10
CA LEU A 668 7.22 38.41 4.61
C LEU A 668 8.57 38.05 3.97
N GLU A 669 9.31 37.07 4.51
CA GLU A 669 10.51 36.52 3.86
C GLU A 669 10.19 35.92 2.49
N TYR A 670 9.11 35.13 2.37
CA TYR A 670 8.67 34.58 1.08
C TYR A 670 8.28 35.67 0.06
N LEU A 671 7.57 36.71 0.49
CA LEU A 671 7.22 37.85 -0.38
C LEU A 671 8.47 38.63 -0.81
N ALA A 672 9.38 38.94 0.11
CA ALA A 672 10.65 39.60 -0.20
C ALA A 672 11.50 38.78 -1.18
N ARG A 673 11.56 37.45 -1.00
CA ARG A 673 12.27 36.55 -1.92
C ARG A 673 11.56 36.45 -3.27
N ALA A 674 10.22 36.51 -3.33
CA ALA A 674 9.46 36.56 -4.58
C ALA A 674 9.78 37.85 -5.37
N VAL A 675 9.82 39.01 -4.71
CA VAL A 675 10.26 40.28 -5.30
C VAL A 675 11.67 40.17 -5.88
N VAL A 676 12.63 39.59 -5.14
CA VAL A 676 13.99 39.34 -5.65
C VAL A 676 13.99 38.38 -6.85
N CYS A 677 13.17 37.32 -6.85
CA CYS A 677 13.06 36.41 -7.99
C CYS A 677 12.49 37.08 -9.25
N VAL A 678 11.48 37.95 -9.12
CA VAL A 678 10.91 38.69 -10.27
C VAL A 678 11.91 39.73 -10.79
N THR A 679 12.49 40.55 -9.91
CA THR A 679 13.45 41.60 -10.31
C THR A 679 14.77 41.07 -10.87
N SER A 680 15.16 39.83 -10.53
CA SER A 680 16.33 39.14 -11.12
C SER A 680 16.00 38.25 -12.32
N SER A 681 14.75 38.21 -12.77
CA SER A 681 14.37 37.69 -14.08
C SER A 681 14.86 38.68 -15.16
N GLU A 682 15.65 38.24 -16.14
CA GLU A 682 16.12 39.16 -17.18
C GLU A 682 14.94 39.66 -18.01
N LEU A 683 14.72 40.99 -17.99
CA LEU A 683 13.61 41.70 -18.63
C LEU A 683 13.70 41.71 -20.17
N ARG A 684 13.79 40.53 -20.79
CA ARG A 684 13.89 40.34 -22.25
C ARG A 684 12.72 39.50 -22.77
N THR A 685 11.57 40.14 -22.98
CA THR A 685 10.49 39.84 -23.97
C THR A 685 9.17 40.52 -23.52
N ALA A 686 8.10 40.39 -24.31
CA ALA A 686 6.77 40.94 -24.07
C ALA A 686 6.07 40.53 -22.75
N SER A 687 6.69 39.66 -21.93
CA SER A 687 6.23 39.34 -20.57
C SER A 687 6.43 40.50 -19.58
N ALA A 688 7.35 41.43 -19.87
CA ALA A 688 7.75 42.52 -18.97
C ALA A 688 6.59 43.35 -18.37
N ALA A 689 5.51 43.58 -19.13
CA ALA A 689 4.33 44.28 -18.61
C ALA A 689 3.61 43.46 -17.52
N ARG A 690 3.35 42.16 -17.78
CA ARG A 690 2.70 41.25 -16.81
C ARG A 690 3.56 40.99 -15.59
N GLU A 691 4.88 40.97 -15.76
CA GLU A 691 5.84 40.85 -14.67
C GLU A 691 5.93 42.14 -13.84
N GLY A 692 5.77 43.32 -14.46
CA GLY A 692 5.61 44.59 -13.76
C GLY A 692 4.32 44.68 -12.94
N ASP A 693 3.18 44.29 -13.53
CA ASP A 693 1.89 44.23 -12.82
C ASP A 693 1.96 43.27 -11.61
N PHE A 694 2.61 42.12 -11.78
CA PHE A 694 2.82 41.14 -10.70
C PHE A 694 3.81 41.63 -9.64
N LEU A 695 4.83 42.42 -10.02
CA LEU A 695 5.74 43.07 -9.07
C LEU A 695 5.00 44.11 -8.22
N HIS A 696 4.13 44.93 -8.82
CA HIS A 696 3.30 45.90 -8.08
C HIS A 696 2.40 45.20 -7.04
N GLN A 697 1.74 44.11 -7.43
CA GLN A 697 0.93 43.29 -6.52
C GLN A 697 1.75 42.65 -5.39
N LEU A 698 3.01 42.28 -5.66
CA LEU A 698 3.94 41.78 -4.64
C LEU A 698 4.35 42.87 -3.65
N GLU A 699 4.61 44.08 -4.13
CA GLU A 699 4.97 45.24 -3.31
C GLU A 699 3.80 45.67 -2.42
N GLU A 700 2.59 45.82 -2.98
CA GLU A 700 1.35 46.05 -2.22
C GLU A 700 1.14 44.99 -1.12
N LYS A 701 1.20 43.70 -1.46
CA LYS A 701 1.07 42.60 -0.47
C LYS A 701 2.14 42.67 0.61
N MET A 702 3.37 43.05 0.26
CA MET A 702 4.46 43.20 1.22
C MET A 702 4.24 44.40 2.16
N GLU A 703 3.66 45.51 1.68
CA GLU A 703 3.27 46.64 2.55
C GLU A 703 2.15 46.25 3.51
N VAL A 704 1.11 45.55 3.04
CA VAL A 704 0.03 45.05 3.91
C VAL A 704 0.55 44.06 4.95
N ALA A 705 1.45 43.15 4.58
CA ALA A 705 2.11 42.23 5.52
C ALA A 705 2.96 42.98 6.57
N ARG A 706 3.62 44.09 6.21
CA ARG A 706 4.36 44.95 7.16
C ARG A 706 3.42 45.65 8.14
N LEU A 707 2.29 46.18 7.68
CA LEU A 707 1.27 46.79 8.53
C LEU A 707 0.68 45.76 9.50
N GLN A 708 0.40 44.55 9.01
CA GLN A 708 -0.10 43.45 9.84
C GLN A 708 0.93 43.04 10.92
N LEU A 709 2.23 43.09 10.62
CA LEU A 709 3.31 42.85 11.58
C LEU A 709 3.42 43.99 12.61
N GLN A 710 3.26 45.25 12.18
CA GLN A 710 3.20 46.41 13.07
C GLN A 710 2.01 46.32 14.04
N VAL A 711 0.84 45.89 13.56
CA VAL A 711 -0.34 45.60 14.40
C VAL A 711 -0.05 44.46 15.38
N GLN A 712 0.56 43.36 14.90
CA GLN A 712 0.92 42.22 15.74
C GLN A 712 1.88 42.62 16.88
N ASP A 713 2.91 43.42 16.59
CA ASP A 713 3.87 43.90 17.58
C ASP A 713 3.26 44.94 18.54
N ALA A 714 2.36 45.81 18.05
CA ALA A 714 1.61 46.73 18.90
C ALA A 714 0.70 45.97 19.89
N ILE A 715 0.07 44.88 19.44
CA ILE A 715 -0.74 43.98 20.29
C ILE A 715 0.14 43.25 21.31
N ARG A 716 1.29 42.68 20.89
CA ARG A 716 2.23 42.00 21.80
C ARG A 716 2.76 42.88 22.94
N ARG A 717 2.84 44.19 22.74
CA ARG A 717 3.26 45.17 23.76
C ARG A 717 2.15 45.51 24.76
N ARG A 718 0.88 45.15 24.50
CA ARG A 718 -0.24 45.39 25.45
C ARG A 718 -0.42 44.19 26.37
N HIS A 719 -0.27 44.41 27.67
CA HIS A 719 -0.54 43.42 28.71
C HIS A 719 -1.96 43.51 29.31
N ASP A 720 -2.73 44.53 28.93
CA ASP A 720 -4.02 44.88 29.57
C ASP A 720 -5.15 43.86 29.33
N TRP A 721 -5.01 42.97 28.34
CA TRP A 721 -6.11 42.15 27.82
C TRP A 721 -5.78 40.64 27.83
N PRO A 722 -6.67 39.78 28.37
CA PRO A 722 -6.51 38.34 28.27
C PRO A 722 -6.72 37.85 26.83
N GLY A 723 -6.03 36.76 26.45
CA GLY A 723 -6.21 36.11 25.14
C GLY A 723 -5.35 36.67 23.99
N MET A 724 -4.47 37.65 24.22
CA MET A 724 -3.67 38.26 23.14
C MET A 724 -2.78 37.28 22.35
N ALA A 725 -2.39 36.14 22.93
CA ALA A 725 -1.71 35.07 22.20
C ALA A 725 -2.56 34.46 21.07
N GLU A 726 -3.88 34.31 21.28
CA GLU A 726 -4.81 33.81 20.26
C GLU A 726 -5.07 34.86 19.17
N VAL A 727 -5.07 36.15 19.54
CA VAL A 727 -5.15 37.26 18.58
C VAL A 727 -3.91 37.29 17.68
N VAL A 728 -2.72 37.15 18.26
CA VAL A 728 -1.45 37.05 17.53
C VAL A 728 -1.44 35.81 16.61
N ALA A 729 -1.91 34.66 17.08
CA ALA A 729 -1.99 33.44 16.27
C ALA A 729 -2.98 33.58 15.08
N ARG A 730 -4.10 34.30 15.25
CA ARG A 730 -5.01 34.63 14.13
C ARG A 730 -4.34 35.58 13.13
N LEU A 731 -3.52 36.53 13.59
CA LEU A 731 -2.72 37.41 12.72
C LEU A 731 -1.57 36.70 12.01
N ASP A 732 -1.08 35.54 12.49
CA ASP A 732 -0.12 34.70 11.77
C ASP A 732 -0.81 33.77 10.74
N ALA A 733 -2.12 33.51 10.88
CA ALA A 733 -2.83 32.46 10.14
C ALA A 733 -3.11 32.79 8.65
N GLU A 734 -3.33 34.05 8.30
CA GLU A 734 -3.57 34.51 6.91
C GLU A 734 -3.06 35.94 6.71
N LEU A 735 -2.81 36.34 5.44
CA LEU A 735 -2.59 37.74 5.09
C LEU A 735 -3.95 38.42 4.94
N LEU A 736 -4.18 39.50 5.69
CA LEU A 736 -5.47 40.19 5.78
C LEU A 736 -5.55 41.36 4.81
N ASP A 737 -6.74 41.62 4.27
CA ASP A 737 -7.01 42.86 3.54
C ASP A 737 -6.95 44.08 4.49
N VAL A 738 -6.51 45.23 3.96
CA VAL A 738 -6.40 46.53 4.64
C VAL A 738 -7.66 46.87 5.47
N THR A 739 -8.85 46.65 4.90
CA THR A 739 -10.14 46.93 5.56
C THR A 739 -10.41 46.03 6.77
N ARG A 740 -10.06 44.73 6.69
CA ARG A 740 -10.18 43.79 7.82
C ARG A 740 -9.15 44.09 8.90
N LEU A 741 -7.91 44.36 8.50
CA LEU A 741 -6.85 44.77 9.42
C LEU A 741 -7.23 46.05 10.19
N TYR A 742 -7.93 46.98 9.54
CA TYR A 742 -8.49 48.16 10.19
C TYR A 742 -9.61 47.78 11.18
N ALA A 743 -10.71 47.18 10.71
CA ALA A 743 -11.92 47.01 11.51
C ALA A 743 -11.77 45.93 12.61
N ASP A 744 -11.26 44.75 12.25
CA ASP A 744 -11.26 43.57 13.13
C ASP A 744 -10.12 43.60 14.17
N TYR A 745 -9.11 44.46 13.96
CA TYR A 745 -7.92 44.55 14.80
C TYR A 745 -7.57 45.98 15.21
N ALA A 746 -7.26 46.88 14.28
CA ALA A 746 -6.76 48.20 14.63
C ALA A 746 -7.81 49.03 15.40
N ASP A 747 -9.09 48.95 14.99
CA ASP A 747 -10.21 49.62 15.66
C ASP A 747 -10.62 48.92 16.95
N LEU A 748 -10.83 47.59 16.90
CA LEU A 748 -11.21 46.77 18.05
C LEU A 748 -10.24 46.89 19.25
N TYR A 749 -8.93 47.00 19.00
CA TYR A 749 -7.90 47.13 20.04
C TYR A 749 -7.38 48.56 20.26
N ASP A 750 -8.04 49.55 19.67
CA ASP A 750 -7.74 50.98 19.74
C ASP A 750 -6.27 51.35 19.48
N LEU A 751 -5.75 50.89 18.33
CA LEU A 751 -4.35 51.04 17.93
C LEU A 751 -4.19 52.26 17.00
N ALA A 752 -4.37 53.47 17.54
CA ALA A 752 -4.41 54.71 16.75
C ALA A 752 -3.20 54.92 15.79
N GLU A 753 -1.97 54.57 16.19
CA GLU A 753 -0.79 54.60 15.30
C GLU A 753 -0.94 53.65 14.10
N CYS A 754 -1.47 52.44 14.34
CA CYS A 754 -1.68 51.46 13.30
C CYS A 754 -2.84 51.86 12.38
N LYS A 755 -3.94 52.41 12.94
CA LYS A 755 -5.04 53.00 12.15
C LYS A 755 -4.51 54.04 11.16
N LEU A 756 -3.65 54.96 11.62
CA LEU A 756 -3.02 55.99 10.78
C LEU A 756 -2.09 55.40 9.72
N ALA A 757 -1.26 54.41 10.08
CA ALA A 757 -0.35 53.74 9.14
C ALA A 757 -1.11 52.98 8.03
N ILE A 758 -2.21 52.31 8.40
CA ILE A 758 -3.11 51.60 7.48
C ILE A 758 -3.81 52.59 6.54
N ILE A 759 -4.33 53.71 7.05
CA ILE A 759 -4.98 54.76 6.25
C ILE A 759 -4.01 55.41 5.25
N ARG A 760 -2.75 55.66 5.67
CA ARG A 760 -1.70 56.17 4.77
C ARG A 760 -1.45 55.21 3.60
N ALA A 761 -1.32 53.91 3.86
CA ALA A 761 -1.10 52.91 2.82
C ALA A 761 -2.34 52.70 1.92
N ALA A 762 -3.55 52.82 2.49
CA ALA A 762 -4.80 52.79 1.74
C ALA A 762 -5.01 54.03 0.84
N GLY A 763 -4.26 55.12 1.07
CA GLY A 763 -4.46 56.40 0.38
C GLY A 763 -5.76 57.13 0.73
N TYR A 764 -6.40 56.80 1.86
CA TYR A 764 -7.73 57.30 2.23
C TYR A 764 -7.64 58.68 2.91
N ASP A 765 -8.03 59.76 2.23
CA ASP A 765 -7.81 61.14 2.67
C ASP A 765 -9.04 61.84 3.29
N ASP A 766 -9.55 61.30 4.41
CA ASP A 766 -10.52 61.98 5.27
C ASP A 766 -9.81 62.81 6.37
N PRO A 767 -9.84 64.15 6.29
CA PRO A 767 -9.13 65.01 7.24
C PRO A 767 -9.69 64.91 8.67
N ILE A 768 -11.00 64.70 8.84
CA ILE A 768 -11.63 64.60 10.17
C ILE A 768 -11.16 63.31 10.84
N LEU A 769 -11.18 62.20 10.10
CA LEU A 769 -10.65 60.93 10.60
C LEU A 769 -9.16 61.03 10.95
N ILE A 770 -8.34 61.65 10.09
CA ILE A 770 -6.91 61.84 10.34
C ILE A 770 -6.67 62.69 11.59
N GLU A 771 -7.39 63.80 11.80
CA GLU A 771 -7.30 64.64 13.00
C GLU A 771 -7.69 63.88 14.27
N THR A 772 -8.81 63.15 14.27
CA THR A 772 -9.24 62.35 15.44
C THR A 772 -8.25 61.25 15.79
N LEU A 773 -7.63 60.60 14.79
CA LEU A 773 -6.59 59.59 15.02
C LEU A 773 -5.32 60.20 15.60
N TRP A 774 -4.85 61.34 15.07
CA TRP A 774 -3.72 62.07 15.65
C TRP A 774 -4.00 62.54 17.07
N GLN A 775 -5.23 62.96 17.37
CA GLN A 775 -5.64 63.27 18.74
C GLN A 775 -5.52 62.05 19.65
N GLY A 776 -6.00 60.88 19.21
CA GLY A 776 -5.87 59.62 19.93
C GLY A 776 -4.42 59.19 20.18
N VAL A 777 -3.54 59.33 19.19
CA VAL A 777 -2.08 59.08 19.32
C VAL A 777 -1.47 60.02 20.36
N VAL A 778 -1.69 61.34 20.24
CA VAL A 778 -1.12 62.34 21.15
C VAL A 778 -1.63 62.16 22.58
N ASP A 779 -2.94 61.96 22.77
CA ASP A 779 -3.52 61.72 24.09
C ASP A 779 -3.01 60.42 24.74
N ARG A 780 -2.71 59.39 23.93
CA ARG A 780 -2.12 58.15 24.42
C ARG A 780 -0.66 58.31 24.83
N GLU A 781 0.17 58.89 23.97
CA GLU A 781 1.59 59.13 24.25
C GLU A 781 1.79 60.03 25.47
N ILE A 782 0.93 61.04 25.66
CA ILE A 782 0.91 61.86 26.87
C ILE A 782 0.58 61.00 28.11
N ARG A 783 -0.46 60.16 28.07
CA ARG A 783 -0.83 59.30 29.22
C ARG A 783 0.29 58.34 29.61
N GLU A 784 0.96 57.72 28.64
CA GLU A 784 2.03 56.75 28.90
C GLU A 784 3.30 57.42 29.45
N ASN A 785 3.66 58.62 28.97
CA ASN A 785 4.91 59.29 29.36
C ASN A 785 4.81 60.25 30.56
N THR A 786 3.61 60.70 30.98
CA THR A 786 3.47 61.70 32.08
C THR A 786 3.78 61.16 33.49
N SER A 787 3.93 59.84 33.65
CA SER A 787 4.08 59.19 34.96
C SER A 787 5.45 59.37 35.66
N HIS A 788 6.47 59.89 34.98
CA HIS A 788 7.83 60.03 35.52
C HIS A 788 8.49 61.35 35.10
N SER A 789 9.36 61.91 35.96
CA SER A 789 10.01 63.22 35.70
C SER A 789 10.89 63.33 34.43
N PRO A 790 11.60 62.28 33.93
CA PRO A 790 12.24 62.33 32.61
C PRO A 790 11.25 62.17 31.43
N GLY A 791 9.97 61.95 31.70
CA GLY A 791 8.94 61.60 30.72
C GLY A 791 8.72 62.63 29.60
N HIS A 792 8.89 63.93 29.89
CA HIS A 792 8.76 64.98 28.87
C HIS A 792 9.79 64.82 27.73
N ALA A 793 11.03 64.40 28.04
CA ALA A 793 12.05 64.17 27.02
C ALA A 793 11.75 62.92 26.18
N ALA A 794 11.24 61.85 26.82
CA ALA A 794 10.81 60.64 26.12
C ALA A 794 9.62 60.91 25.19
N LEU A 795 8.61 61.65 25.67
CA LEU A 795 7.44 62.10 24.90
C LEU A 795 7.87 62.91 23.66
N VAL A 796 8.76 63.89 23.83
CA VAL A 796 9.27 64.70 22.72
C VAL A 796 9.99 63.84 21.69
N GLN A 797 10.88 62.94 22.10
CA GLN A 797 11.58 62.03 21.18
C GLN A 797 10.60 61.10 20.44
N ARG A 798 9.59 60.57 21.14
CA ARG A 798 8.62 59.65 20.57
C ARG A 798 7.72 60.35 19.54
N LEU A 799 7.13 61.47 19.90
CA LEU A 799 6.35 62.31 18.97
C LEU A 799 7.22 62.80 17.79
N GLN A 800 8.49 63.15 18.01
CA GLN A 800 9.44 63.49 16.95
C GLN A 800 9.65 62.33 15.95
N THR A 801 9.78 61.09 16.43
CA THR A 801 9.87 59.91 15.52
C THR A 801 8.60 59.72 14.71
N LEU A 802 7.41 59.80 15.34
CA LEU A 802 6.12 59.68 14.66
C LEU A 802 5.95 60.78 13.61
N VAL A 803 6.14 62.05 13.96
CA VAL A 803 6.00 63.16 13.00
C VAL A 803 6.97 63.03 11.83
N ARG A 804 8.21 62.56 12.06
CA ARG A 804 9.20 62.33 10.99
C ARG A 804 8.73 61.28 9.97
N GLU A 805 8.00 60.25 10.40
CA GLU A 805 7.44 59.22 9.49
C GLU A 805 6.33 59.74 8.57
N TYR A 806 5.67 60.85 8.92
CA TYR A 806 4.60 61.46 8.11
C TYR A 806 4.99 62.83 7.50
N ALA A 807 6.16 63.37 7.85
CA ALA A 807 6.65 64.67 7.35
C ALA A 807 6.80 64.77 5.83
N THR A 808 6.91 63.63 5.12
CA THR A 808 6.95 63.56 3.66
C THR A 808 5.57 63.60 2.99
N SER A 809 4.47 63.51 3.74
CA SER A 809 3.12 63.44 3.20
C SER A 809 2.18 64.41 3.92
N GLU A 810 2.06 65.62 3.36
CA GLU A 810 1.27 66.73 3.90
C GLU A 810 -0.21 66.36 4.13
N LYS A 811 -0.76 65.43 3.35
CA LYS A 811 -2.14 64.93 3.50
C LYS A 811 -2.40 64.21 4.83
N PHE A 812 -1.42 63.48 5.35
CA PHE A 812 -1.57 62.64 6.56
C PHE A 812 -0.97 63.28 7.81
N LEU A 813 -0.43 64.50 7.70
CA LEU A 813 0.10 65.29 8.81
C LEU A 813 -0.65 66.63 8.90
N PRO A 814 -1.79 66.70 9.63
CA PRO A 814 -2.60 67.92 9.75
C PRO A 814 -1.90 68.94 10.64
N LEU A 815 -0.94 69.68 10.06
CA LEU A 815 0.04 70.48 10.79
C LEU A 815 -0.60 71.58 11.64
N GLN A 816 -1.64 72.26 11.13
CA GLN A 816 -2.36 73.30 11.86
C GLN A 816 -3.07 72.75 13.11
N PHE A 817 -3.76 71.62 12.96
CA PHE A 817 -4.42 70.91 14.06
C PHE A 817 -3.41 70.41 15.10
N LEU A 818 -2.33 69.75 14.66
CA LEU A 818 -1.28 69.23 15.55
C LEU A 818 -0.55 70.34 16.32
N VAL A 819 -0.26 71.48 15.68
CA VAL A 819 0.31 72.65 16.37
C VAL A 819 -0.64 73.15 17.46
N GLY A 820 -1.93 73.31 17.16
CA GLY A 820 -2.94 73.70 18.14
C GLY A 820 -3.03 72.71 19.30
N LEU A 821 -3.19 71.42 18.99
CA LEU A 821 -3.34 70.35 19.99
C LEU A 821 -2.10 70.24 20.90
N LEU A 822 -0.89 70.22 20.35
CA LEU A 822 0.34 70.05 21.13
C LEU A 822 0.63 71.27 22.02
N GLU A 823 0.37 72.50 21.54
CA GLU A 823 0.48 73.68 22.40
C GLU A 823 -0.61 73.70 23.48
N GLN A 824 -1.85 73.31 23.17
CA GLN A 824 -2.95 73.26 24.13
C GLN A 824 -2.68 72.23 25.25
N LYS A 825 -2.14 71.06 24.89
CA LYS A 825 -1.71 70.01 25.83
C LYS A 825 -0.45 70.43 26.60
N GLY A 826 0.50 71.10 25.94
CA GLY A 826 1.67 71.71 26.59
C GLY A 826 1.27 72.69 27.70
N CYS A 827 0.29 73.56 27.45
CA CYS A 827 -0.30 74.44 28.48
C CYS A 827 -0.88 73.67 29.67
N GLN A 828 -1.49 72.50 29.44
CA GLN A 828 -2.08 71.68 30.51
C GLN A 828 -1.01 70.96 31.34
N LEU A 829 0.12 70.60 30.72
CA LEU A 829 1.26 69.93 31.35
C LEU A 829 2.29 70.89 31.96
N GLY A 830 2.15 72.20 31.73
CA GLY A 830 3.11 73.21 32.19
C GLY A 830 4.42 73.25 31.39
N MET A 831 4.41 72.81 30.14
CA MET A 831 5.57 72.82 29.25
C MET A 831 5.89 74.24 28.74
N GLU A 832 7.17 74.47 28.43
CA GLU A 832 7.66 75.73 27.85
C GLU A 832 6.88 76.11 26.56
N PRO A 833 6.36 77.35 26.43
CA PRO A 833 5.65 77.77 25.22
C PRO A 833 6.53 77.63 23.97
N GLY A 834 6.04 77.08 22.87
CA GLY A 834 6.86 76.83 21.68
C GLY A 834 7.70 75.56 21.73
N TRP A 835 7.53 74.67 22.71
CA TRP A 835 8.20 73.36 22.72
C TRP A 835 7.95 72.49 21.47
N PRO A 836 6.79 72.54 20.75
CA PRO A 836 6.61 71.74 19.54
C PRO A 836 7.44 72.27 18.36
N VAL A 837 7.89 73.54 18.41
CA VAL A 837 8.71 74.13 17.33
C VAL A 837 10.00 73.34 17.12
N GLU A 838 10.71 73.03 18.20
CA GLU A 838 11.95 72.25 18.12
C GLU A 838 11.68 70.81 17.67
N LEU A 839 10.57 70.21 18.10
CA LEU A 839 10.12 68.89 17.69
C LEU A 839 9.86 68.84 16.17
N PHE A 840 9.03 69.73 15.63
CA PHE A 840 8.71 69.78 14.20
C PHE A 840 9.95 70.08 13.33
N MET A 841 10.80 71.02 13.78
CA MET A 841 12.06 71.33 13.11
C MET A 841 12.99 70.11 13.04
N GLN A 842 13.18 69.39 14.15
CA GLN A 842 14.03 68.20 14.18
C GLN A 842 13.35 66.94 13.58
N ALA A 843 12.05 66.98 13.33
CA ALA A 843 11.32 65.96 12.57
C ALA A 843 11.44 66.17 11.05
N GLY A 844 11.92 67.33 10.60
CA GLY A 844 12.14 67.66 9.18
C GLY A 844 11.03 68.47 8.52
N VAL A 845 10.09 69.03 9.29
CA VAL A 845 9.02 69.90 8.76
C VAL A 845 9.60 71.27 8.39
N CYS A 846 9.25 71.77 7.20
CA CYS A 846 9.71 73.08 6.73
C CYS A 846 9.19 74.22 7.62
N LEU A 847 10.10 75.11 8.07
CA LEU A 847 9.73 76.22 8.97
C LEU A 847 8.74 77.21 8.33
N SER A 848 8.66 77.27 6.99
CA SER A 848 7.62 78.01 6.25
C SER A 848 6.22 77.48 6.55
N HIS A 849 5.99 76.18 6.37
CA HIS A 849 4.69 75.54 6.63
C HIS A 849 4.35 75.58 8.12
N LEU A 850 5.36 75.49 8.99
CA LEU A 850 5.20 75.65 10.43
C LEU A 850 4.78 77.10 10.80
N ARG A 851 5.38 78.13 10.18
CA ARG A 851 4.94 79.53 10.33
C ARG A 851 3.49 79.69 9.89
N ASP A 852 3.13 79.14 8.73
CA ASP A 852 1.77 79.25 8.20
C ASP A 852 0.76 78.58 9.14
N ALA A 853 1.08 77.40 9.69
CA ALA A 853 0.28 76.71 10.70
C ALA A 853 0.09 77.54 11.99
N TYR A 854 1.16 78.03 12.62
CA TYR A 854 1.07 78.85 13.84
C TYR A 854 0.32 80.18 13.60
N HIS A 855 0.56 80.84 12.46
CA HIS A 855 -0.13 82.08 12.09
C HIS A 855 -1.63 81.86 11.91
N ASN A 856 -2.03 80.81 11.18
CA ASN A 856 -3.42 80.47 10.97
C ASN A 856 -4.12 80.08 12.28
N THR A 857 -3.46 79.30 13.16
CA THR A 857 -4.00 78.94 14.48
C THR A 857 -4.21 80.16 15.37
N TYR A 858 -3.32 81.17 15.33
CA TYR A 858 -3.52 82.43 16.06
C TYR A 858 -4.74 83.23 15.53
N TRP A 859 -4.78 83.45 14.21
CA TRP A 859 -5.81 84.29 13.59
C TRP A 859 -7.19 83.61 13.47
N ALA A 860 -7.27 82.28 13.62
CA ALA A 860 -8.53 81.57 13.72
C ALA A 860 -9.39 82.00 14.92
N LYS A 861 -8.78 82.59 15.97
CA LYS A 861 -9.45 83.08 17.20
C LYS A 861 -10.40 82.05 17.83
N ASP A 862 -10.01 80.78 17.80
CA ASP A 862 -10.76 79.65 18.37
C ASP A 862 -10.99 79.88 19.89
N PRO A 863 -12.24 79.76 20.38
CA PRO A 863 -12.59 79.89 21.81
C PRO A 863 -11.72 79.06 22.78
N ALA A 864 -11.13 77.95 22.33
CA ALA A 864 -10.20 77.13 23.12
C ALA A 864 -8.96 77.90 23.62
N TRP A 865 -8.63 79.04 22.97
CA TRP A 865 -7.49 79.90 23.31
C TRP A 865 -7.85 81.15 24.11
N ALA A 866 -9.11 81.33 24.49
CA ALA A 866 -9.54 82.46 25.31
C ALA A 866 -8.70 82.57 26.62
N GLY A 867 -7.98 83.69 26.77
CA GLY A 867 -7.05 83.92 27.89
C GLY A 867 -5.66 83.26 27.74
N ARG A 868 -5.42 82.48 26.67
CA ARG A 868 -4.13 81.81 26.37
C ARG A 868 -3.46 82.31 25.08
N ASN A 869 -4.03 83.28 24.38
CA ASN A 869 -3.45 83.88 23.16
C ASN A 869 -1.98 84.34 23.33
N LEU A 870 -1.59 84.79 24.54
CA LEU A 870 -0.22 85.18 24.86
C LEU A 870 0.78 84.00 24.79
N HIS A 871 0.33 82.78 25.09
CA HIS A 871 1.14 81.56 24.96
C HIS A 871 1.49 81.28 23.49
N LEU A 872 0.49 81.35 22.59
CA LEU A 872 0.71 81.21 21.15
C LEU A 872 1.66 82.29 20.62
N LEU A 873 1.51 83.54 21.05
CA LEU A 873 2.43 84.62 20.67
C LEU A 873 3.86 84.37 21.19
N GLN A 874 4.03 83.81 22.38
CA GLN A 874 5.34 83.42 22.91
C GLN A 874 5.95 82.23 22.14
N ALA A 875 5.13 81.28 21.69
CA ALA A 875 5.55 80.18 20.80
C ALA A 875 5.97 80.69 19.41
N ILE A 876 5.18 81.58 18.80
CA ILE A 876 5.49 82.26 17.53
C ILE A 876 6.80 83.06 17.65
N ALA A 877 7.03 83.76 18.76
CA ALA A 877 8.30 84.46 18.99
C ALA A 877 9.50 83.50 19.01
N LYS A 878 9.38 82.29 19.62
CA LYS A 878 10.43 81.26 19.55
C LYS A 878 10.61 80.70 18.14
N LEU A 879 9.52 80.48 17.38
CA LEU A 879 9.58 80.05 15.99
C LEU A 879 10.33 81.06 15.10
N ILE A 880 10.06 82.35 15.26
CA ILE A 880 10.73 83.42 14.51
C ILE A 880 12.21 83.51 14.91
N ASP A 881 12.55 83.40 16.20
CA ASP A 881 13.96 83.35 16.64
C ASP A 881 14.70 82.09 16.12
N ALA A 882 14.01 80.96 15.97
CA ALA A 882 14.54 79.75 15.33
C ALA A 882 14.77 79.93 13.82
N ILE A 883 13.86 80.60 13.10
CA ILE A 883 14.03 80.96 11.67
C ILE A 883 15.22 81.91 11.49
N ILE A 884 15.39 82.89 12.39
CA ILE A 884 16.52 83.84 12.40
C ILE A 884 17.85 83.12 12.64
N LYS A 885 17.89 82.16 13.57
CA LYS A 885 19.10 81.38 13.91
C LYS A 885 19.47 80.33 12.87
N ASN A 886 18.48 79.66 12.28
CA ASN A 886 18.65 78.57 11.33
C ASN A 886 18.02 78.88 9.96
N PRO A 887 18.48 79.91 9.23
CA PRO A 887 17.93 80.28 7.93
C PRO A 887 18.15 79.21 6.85
N SER A 888 18.97 78.19 7.09
CA SER A 888 19.11 77.00 6.24
C SER A 888 17.94 76.01 6.41
N ALA A 889 17.36 75.90 7.61
CA ALA A 889 16.24 75.01 7.91
C ALA A 889 14.88 75.53 7.41
N ALA A 890 14.83 76.77 6.92
CA ALA A 890 13.66 77.38 6.31
C ALA A 890 13.23 76.70 4.98
N GLY A 891 14.13 75.95 4.35
CA GLY A 891 13.89 75.30 3.06
C GLY A 891 14.02 76.25 1.86
N GLY A 892 14.49 75.71 0.74
CA GLY A 892 14.47 76.39 -0.55
C GLY A 892 15.63 77.35 -0.86
N SER A 893 15.47 78.01 -2.01
CA SER A 893 16.41 78.95 -2.62
C SER A 893 16.62 80.22 -1.76
N PRO A 894 17.70 80.99 -1.99
CA PRO A 894 17.88 82.31 -1.36
C PRO A 894 16.67 83.24 -1.53
N SER A 895 15.96 83.13 -2.66
CA SER A 895 14.75 83.89 -2.98
C SER A 895 13.56 83.51 -2.10
N GLU A 896 13.37 82.24 -1.81
CA GLU A 896 12.28 81.74 -0.95
C GLU A 896 12.53 82.10 0.51
N ARG A 897 13.78 82.00 0.97
CA ARG A 897 14.18 82.47 2.30
C ARG A 897 13.90 83.96 2.48
N ARG A 898 14.26 84.81 1.51
CA ARG A 898 13.96 86.25 1.57
C ARG A 898 12.45 86.55 1.57
N ARG A 899 11.65 85.75 0.83
CA ARG A 899 10.18 85.83 0.87
C ARG A 899 9.61 85.44 2.24
N LEU A 900 10.14 84.39 2.87
CA LEU A 900 9.73 83.99 4.22
C LEU A 900 10.08 85.06 5.25
N THR A 901 11.30 85.63 5.20
CA THR A 901 11.70 86.70 6.13
C THR A 901 10.82 87.95 5.99
N ASN A 902 10.45 88.33 4.76
CA ASN A 902 9.46 89.40 4.52
C ASN A 902 8.09 89.06 5.13
N ARG A 903 7.55 87.85 4.88
CA ARG A 903 6.27 87.41 5.44
C ARG A 903 6.28 87.42 6.98
N CYS A 904 7.37 86.96 7.60
CA CYS A 904 7.54 87.01 9.05
C CYS A 904 7.61 88.45 9.57
N LEU A 905 8.22 89.38 8.82
CA LEU A 905 8.24 90.80 9.17
C LEU A 905 6.82 91.37 9.18
N ASP A 906 6.04 91.10 8.12
CA ASP A 906 4.64 91.51 8.01
C ASP A 906 3.81 90.96 9.19
N ASP A 907 3.95 89.67 9.53
CA ASP A 907 3.27 89.06 10.68
C ASP A 907 3.58 89.74 11.99
N VAL A 908 4.86 90.04 12.24
CA VAL A 908 5.30 90.69 13.47
C VAL A 908 4.69 92.08 13.60
N THR A 909 4.47 92.80 12.50
CA THR A 909 3.69 94.05 12.54
C THR A 909 2.23 93.81 12.92
N GLY A 910 1.59 92.78 12.36
CA GLY A 910 0.22 92.40 12.71
C GLY A 910 0.04 91.97 14.18
N TYR A 911 0.97 91.18 14.71
CA TYR A 911 0.95 90.75 16.12
C TYR A 911 1.22 91.91 17.08
N LEU A 912 2.10 92.86 16.72
CA LEU A 912 2.34 94.06 17.53
C LEU A 912 1.07 94.94 17.62
N ILE A 913 0.34 95.11 16.51
CA ILE A 913 -0.93 95.86 16.49
C ILE A 913 -2.01 95.19 17.36
N ASP A 914 -2.14 93.85 17.28
CA ASP A 914 -3.11 93.11 18.10
C ASP A 914 -2.73 93.15 19.60
N LEU A 915 -1.43 93.05 19.93
CA LEU A 915 -0.90 93.23 21.30
C LEU A 915 -1.15 94.64 21.87
N GLU A 916 -0.96 95.69 21.07
CA GLU A 916 -1.26 97.07 21.47
C GLU A 916 -2.76 97.26 21.76
N SER A 917 -3.64 96.53 21.04
CA SER A 917 -5.09 96.57 21.26
C SER A 917 -5.56 95.87 22.55
N ILE A 918 -4.78 94.90 23.06
CA ILE A 918 -5.10 94.13 24.28
C ILE A 918 -4.85 94.95 25.57
N GLY A 919 -4.04 96.01 25.48
CA GLY A 919 -3.84 97.01 26.55
C GLY A 919 -2.66 96.70 27.48
N GLY A 920 -1.84 97.73 27.74
CA GLY A 920 -0.55 97.63 28.44
C GLY A 920 -0.60 97.41 29.97
N GLY A 921 -1.69 96.88 30.52
CA GLY A 921 -1.84 96.63 31.97
C GLY A 921 -1.21 95.33 32.47
N ASN A 922 -0.83 94.43 31.56
CA ASN A 922 -0.36 93.08 31.88
C ASN A 922 1.15 92.95 31.66
N ALA A 923 1.92 92.49 32.66
CA ALA A 923 3.38 92.44 32.59
C ALA A 923 3.89 91.56 31.42
N ASP A 924 3.22 90.43 31.17
CA ASP A 924 3.58 89.50 30.09
C ASP A 924 3.38 90.12 28.70
N VAL A 925 2.36 90.97 28.52
CA VAL A 925 2.11 91.70 27.27
C VAL A 925 3.29 92.64 26.96
N ILE A 926 3.82 93.34 27.98
CA ILE A 926 4.98 94.22 27.83
C ILE A 926 6.22 93.42 27.42
N VAL A 927 6.48 92.29 28.10
CA VAL A 927 7.63 91.42 27.80
C VAL A 927 7.54 90.82 26.39
N ILE A 928 6.36 90.37 25.96
CA ILE A 928 6.14 89.83 24.61
C ILE A 928 6.26 90.92 23.54
N THR A 929 5.74 92.12 23.80
CA THR A 929 5.84 93.28 22.90
C THR A 929 7.30 93.68 22.65
N GLU A 930 8.11 93.77 23.69
CA GLU A 930 9.55 94.04 23.54
C GLU A 930 10.28 92.91 22.80
N LYS A 931 9.95 91.64 23.08
CA LYS A 931 10.49 90.50 22.30
C LYS A 931 10.18 90.66 20.80
N PHE A 932 8.94 90.95 20.42
CA PHE A 932 8.59 91.15 19.01
C PHE A 932 9.28 92.36 18.38
N LYS A 933 9.48 93.47 19.09
CA LYS A 933 10.31 94.60 18.61
C LYS A 933 11.76 94.18 18.34
N THR A 934 12.37 93.39 19.23
CA THR A 934 13.73 92.87 19.01
C THR A 934 13.82 91.89 17.84
N LEU A 935 12.81 91.03 17.66
CA LEU A 935 12.74 90.11 16.52
C LEU A 935 12.55 90.86 15.20
N ARG A 936 11.68 91.88 15.17
CA ARG A 936 11.51 92.77 14.01
C ARG A 936 12.84 93.40 13.57
N CYS A 937 13.59 93.98 14.50
CA CYS A 937 14.90 94.56 14.20
C CYS A 937 15.90 93.53 13.64
N ARG A 938 15.90 92.29 14.16
CA ARG A 938 16.72 91.19 13.63
C ARG A 938 16.28 90.72 12.23
N LEU A 939 14.98 90.69 11.94
CA LEU A 939 14.44 90.38 10.62
C LEU A 939 14.80 91.47 9.60
N GLU A 940 14.68 92.74 9.97
CA GLU A 940 15.12 93.89 9.16
C GLU A 940 16.62 93.81 8.84
N GLN A 941 17.46 93.43 9.81
CA GLN A 941 18.90 93.18 9.61
C GLN A 941 19.16 92.01 8.64
N LEU A 942 18.45 90.89 8.80
CA LEU A 942 18.57 89.72 7.91
C LEU A 942 18.03 89.94 6.49
N LEU A 943 17.19 90.96 6.27
CA LEU A 943 16.73 91.38 4.94
C LEU A 943 17.68 92.35 4.24
N ALA A 944 18.54 93.02 5.02
CA ALA A 944 19.56 93.96 4.57
C ALA A 944 20.92 93.28 4.27
N SER A 945 21.21 92.15 4.92
CA SER A 945 22.32 91.23 4.60
C SER A 945 22.03 90.33 3.39
#